data_AF-A0A9X2Y672-F1
#
_entry.id   AF-A0A9X2Y672-F1
#
_cell.length_a   1.000
_cell.length_b   1.000
_cell.length_c   1.000
_cell.angle_alpha   90.00
_cell.angle_beta   90.00
_cell.angle_gamma   90.00
#
_symmetry.space_group_name_H-M   'P 1'
#
loop_
_entity.id
_entity.type
_entity.pdbx_description
1 polymer ?
#
loop_
_entity_poly.entity_id
_entity_poly.type
_entity_poly.pdbx_seq_one_letter_code
_entity_poly.pdbx_strand_id
1 'polypeptide(L)'
;MTASRIESAPAALTGPGRSGVVRVLGGPGTGKTALLVETAAAHIAAGAEPESVLLLTGSARLGAQARAVITRRMLRDGSRTVVREPLVRTVHSYAFAVLRMAAQRNGDPPPRLITGAEQDGIIREMLAGDLEDGDRSPTGWPAALRPALTTAGFAGEIRDLMARCAERGVDPVALQRLGRLSGRPEWLAAGRFAQAYEQIMLLRAAVGTAAPQATVPALGAAELVGAALEALGSDPDLLAAERARLRVLLVDDAQQLDPQAARLVRVLAAGAELTVIAGDPDQAVFGYRGADPQLLRGDGDGEVVTLTVSHRCASAVTGAITGLARRLPAASAVRHLTGDAARTGTVGVRVAASPHAEAAVIADALRRAHLVDGVPWSQMAVLVRSMPRTGSALARALSAAGVPVDVPRAGAPLADLPAVRALLTVLEATADGLDGAQAAELLTGPVGRVDPVSLRQLRRALRRADGSRPPRDFTDLLVAAIEDVPSGLSPEQQRPLRRIYTVLTAARRSAAAGQDPRDTLWQAWHRSGLQRRWLSASERGGPAGAQADRDLDAVTALFDVAEQYVGRTAGASMRGLIDHVVALGPPPPPRDQRPAPDAVAVLSAHAALDREWEFVVIASLQEGLWPNTVPRGGVLGTQHLVDVLDGVAAATDRELSSRAPLLAEERRLLIAALGRARTRVLVTAVDSEDGDEAALPSPFCHELAALATDPRPEPDLPARAPRVLAPAVLVGRLRAVACAPADGPEGIARECAATQLARMAAAGIPGADPAQWYGMTPVSSDEPLWSGGDHTVTLSPSTLQTLTDCPLRWLLERHGGSDARDVRSAVGSLVHALLADPGRTESQLVNELQTLWQQLPFEAAWHADNELARHRAMLSGFAQWREQTRREFTEVGTEVDVDGLIGEPDDDGAPGVRVRGRLDRLERDDAGRLVVVDLKTGKSPVTKDDAQRHAQLAMYQLAVAAGLLPDGDQPGGGRLVYLGKPTAGGPAEREQDALTPEAQEQWRQQVSRAAAATQGPRFVARINDNCTHCPVRGSCPAQAGEERV
;
A
#
# COMPACT_ATOMS: atom_id res chain seq x y z
N MET A 1 39.39 21.13 -39.28
CA MET A 1 39.73 20.22 -40.40
C MET A 1 38.81 19.01 -40.28
N THR A 2 37.90 18.82 -41.23
CA THR A 2 36.89 17.76 -41.25
C THR A 2 37.49 16.47 -41.80
N ALA A 3 37.83 15.53 -40.91
CA ALA A 3 38.26 14.19 -41.30
C ALA A 3 37.11 13.44 -42.00
N SER A 4 37.48 12.67 -43.03
CA SER A 4 36.58 11.91 -43.91
C SER A 4 35.85 10.80 -43.12
N ARG A 5 34.55 10.97 -42.87
CA ARG A 5 33.68 9.89 -42.38
C ARG A 5 33.44 8.88 -43.51
N ILE A 6 33.80 7.62 -43.28
CA ILE A 6 33.49 6.51 -44.19
C ILE A 6 32.15 5.91 -43.75
N GLU A 7 31.10 6.09 -44.56
CA GLU A 7 29.82 5.40 -44.40
C GLU A 7 29.88 4.04 -45.09
N SER A 8 29.63 2.97 -44.34
CA SER A 8 29.64 1.59 -44.83
C SER A 8 28.25 0.94 -44.75
N ALA A 9 28.00 -0.04 -45.61
CA ALA A 9 26.73 -0.77 -45.63
C ALA A 9 26.64 -1.77 -44.46
N PRO A 10 25.47 -1.98 -43.83
CA PRO A 10 25.30 -2.93 -42.71
C PRO A 10 25.76 -4.36 -43.04
N ALA A 11 25.57 -4.80 -44.29
CA ALA A 11 25.99 -6.12 -44.78
C ALA A 11 27.52 -6.33 -44.77
N ALA A 12 28.32 -5.26 -44.64
CA ALA A 12 29.77 -5.38 -44.52
C ALA A 12 30.22 -5.95 -43.16
N LEU A 13 29.37 -5.91 -42.12
CA LEU A 13 29.69 -6.41 -40.78
C LEU A 13 29.69 -7.95 -40.71
N THR A 14 28.85 -8.59 -41.52
CA THR A 14 28.71 -10.06 -41.59
C THR A 14 29.76 -10.72 -42.48
N GLY A 15 30.58 -9.93 -43.18
CA GLY A 15 31.60 -10.45 -44.09
C GLY A 15 32.80 -11.07 -43.34
N PRO A 16 33.34 -12.21 -43.80
CA PRO A 16 34.55 -12.80 -43.23
C PRO A 16 35.76 -11.88 -43.44
N GLY A 17 36.69 -11.85 -42.47
CA GLY A 17 37.91 -11.03 -42.54
C GLY A 17 37.72 -9.55 -42.23
N ARG A 18 36.55 -9.14 -41.72
CA ARG A 18 36.30 -7.78 -41.25
C ARG A 18 37.09 -7.50 -39.98
N SER A 19 37.76 -6.34 -39.92
CA SER A 19 38.55 -5.92 -38.75
C SER A 19 38.37 -4.45 -38.38
N GLY A 20 38.76 -4.10 -37.15
CA GLY A 20 38.71 -2.75 -36.59
C GLY A 20 37.49 -2.50 -35.70
N VAL A 21 37.32 -1.24 -35.31
CA VAL A 21 36.19 -0.77 -34.48
C VAL A 21 35.16 -0.08 -35.36
N VAL A 22 33.94 -0.61 -35.39
CA VAL A 22 32.81 -0.06 -36.15
C VAL A 22 31.70 0.38 -35.20
N ARG A 23 31.16 1.58 -35.41
CA ARG A 23 30.02 2.09 -34.64
C ARG A 23 28.74 1.95 -35.45
N VAL A 24 27.71 1.37 -34.86
CA VAL A 24 26.39 1.22 -35.47
C VAL A 24 25.40 2.13 -34.74
N LEU A 25 25.01 3.21 -35.40
CA LEU A 25 24.08 4.19 -34.87
C LEU A 25 22.70 3.95 -35.49
N GLY A 26 21.66 3.81 -34.66
CA GLY A 26 20.31 3.66 -35.19
C GLY A 26 19.25 3.98 -34.15
N GLY A 27 18.14 4.57 -34.58
CA GLY A 27 17.04 4.91 -33.69
C GLY A 27 16.26 3.70 -33.15
N PRO A 28 15.10 3.93 -32.49
CA PRO A 28 14.25 2.85 -32.01
C PRO A 28 13.69 2.00 -33.16
N GLY A 29 13.81 0.68 -33.02
CA GLY A 29 13.23 -0.29 -33.95
C GLY A 29 14.02 -0.54 -35.23
N THR A 30 15.22 0.03 -35.39
CA THR A 30 16.01 -0.11 -36.63
C THR A 30 16.77 -1.44 -36.77
N GLY A 31 16.62 -2.36 -35.82
CA GLY A 31 17.24 -3.69 -35.91
C GLY A 31 18.68 -3.79 -35.39
N LYS A 32 19.19 -2.83 -34.62
CA LYS A 32 20.56 -2.85 -34.03
C LYS A 32 20.92 -4.19 -33.38
N THR A 33 20.13 -4.64 -32.41
CA THR A 33 20.35 -5.92 -31.71
C THR A 33 20.29 -7.11 -32.66
N ALA A 34 19.37 -7.09 -33.64
CA ALA A 34 19.26 -8.16 -34.63
C ALA A 34 20.51 -8.24 -35.53
N LEU A 35 21.06 -7.09 -35.92
CA LEU A 35 22.30 -6.98 -36.69
C LEU A 35 23.51 -7.50 -35.90
N LEU A 36 23.60 -7.21 -34.60
CA LEU A 36 24.65 -7.78 -33.73
C LEU A 36 24.53 -9.31 -33.63
N VAL A 37 23.31 -9.83 -33.43
CA VAL A 37 23.04 -11.27 -33.39
C VAL A 37 23.37 -11.94 -34.72
N GLU A 38 23.07 -11.29 -35.83
CA GLU A 38 23.39 -11.76 -37.17
C GLU A 38 24.90 -11.75 -37.42
N THR A 39 25.59 -10.70 -37.00
CA THR A 39 27.05 -10.60 -37.05
C THR A 39 27.70 -11.73 -36.24
N ALA A 40 27.23 -11.97 -35.01
CA ALA A 40 27.71 -13.07 -34.18
C ALA A 40 27.56 -14.43 -34.89
N ALA A 41 26.36 -14.72 -35.41
CA ALA A 41 26.09 -15.97 -36.10
C ALA A 41 26.92 -16.14 -37.38
N ALA A 42 27.10 -15.07 -38.16
CA ALA A 42 27.87 -15.09 -39.41
C ALA A 42 29.36 -15.36 -39.17
N HIS A 43 29.99 -14.71 -38.19
CA HIS A 43 31.40 -14.94 -37.87
C HIS A 43 31.66 -16.35 -37.33
N ILE A 44 30.72 -16.87 -36.52
CA ILE A 44 30.76 -18.27 -36.06
C ILE A 44 30.64 -19.22 -37.26
N ALA A 45 29.68 -18.99 -38.16
CA ALA A 45 29.49 -19.81 -39.36
C ALA A 45 30.70 -19.75 -40.30
N ALA A 46 31.41 -18.62 -40.34
CA ALA A 46 32.66 -18.43 -41.09
C ALA A 46 33.89 -19.09 -40.42
N GLY A 47 33.73 -19.72 -39.26
CA GLY A 47 34.77 -20.51 -38.60
C GLY A 47 35.36 -19.89 -37.33
N ALA A 48 34.82 -18.79 -36.80
CA ALA A 48 35.20 -18.30 -35.48
C ALA A 48 34.71 -19.28 -34.39
N GLU A 49 35.57 -19.59 -33.41
CA GLU A 49 35.15 -20.41 -32.29
C GLU A 49 34.09 -19.67 -31.45
N PRO A 50 32.99 -20.31 -31.00
CA PRO A 50 31.90 -19.62 -30.30
C PRO A 50 32.34 -18.86 -29.05
N GLU A 51 33.33 -19.40 -28.32
CA GLU A 51 33.89 -18.78 -27.11
C GLU A 51 34.69 -17.49 -27.40
N SER A 52 35.06 -17.26 -28.67
CA SER A 52 35.77 -16.06 -29.12
C SER A 52 34.86 -14.91 -29.55
N VAL A 53 33.54 -15.13 -29.55
CA VAL A 53 32.51 -14.14 -29.88
C VAL A 53 31.78 -13.73 -28.61
N LEU A 54 32.04 -12.51 -28.14
CA LEU A 54 31.43 -11.94 -26.93
C LEU A 54 30.38 -10.89 -27.32
N LEU A 55 29.14 -11.12 -26.90
CA LEU A 55 28.06 -10.13 -26.99
C LEU A 55 27.75 -9.58 -25.60
N LEU A 56 28.02 -8.30 -25.40
CA LEU A 56 27.69 -7.53 -24.22
C LEU A 56 26.32 -6.86 -24.40
N THR A 57 25.34 -7.26 -23.60
CA THR A 57 23.97 -6.71 -23.64
C THR A 57 23.69 -5.77 -22.46
N GLY A 58 22.82 -4.78 -22.68
CA GLY A 58 22.36 -3.85 -21.64
C GLY A 58 21.44 -4.48 -20.60
N SER A 59 20.79 -5.61 -20.93
CA SER A 59 19.91 -6.34 -19.99
C SER A 59 20.10 -7.85 -20.06
N ALA A 60 19.80 -8.53 -18.94
CA ALA A 60 19.84 -9.99 -18.86
C ALA A 60 18.78 -10.65 -19.74
N ARG A 61 17.59 -10.04 -19.86
CA ARG A 61 16.49 -10.51 -20.72
C ARG A 61 16.91 -10.51 -22.19
N LEU A 62 17.48 -9.41 -22.67
CA LEU A 62 18.00 -9.31 -24.04
C LEU A 62 19.12 -10.33 -24.26
N GLY A 63 19.99 -10.53 -23.26
CA GLY A 63 21.04 -11.54 -23.31
C GLY A 63 20.50 -12.96 -23.49
N ALA A 64 19.46 -13.34 -22.74
CA ALA A 64 18.82 -14.66 -22.87
C ALA A 64 18.16 -14.84 -24.25
N GLN A 65 17.48 -13.82 -24.76
CA GLN A 65 16.87 -13.85 -26.09
C GLN A 65 17.90 -13.94 -27.21
N ALA A 66 18.94 -13.10 -27.17
CA ALA A 66 20.03 -13.11 -28.13
C ALA A 66 20.74 -14.47 -28.15
N ARG A 67 21.04 -15.03 -26.98
CA ARG A 67 21.61 -16.39 -26.86
C ARG A 67 20.73 -17.43 -27.53
N ALA A 68 19.43 -17.45 -27.24
CA ALA A 68 18.50 -18.41 -27.84
C ALA A 68 18.45 -18.30 -29.38
N VAL A 69 18.49 -17.08 -29.92
CA VAL A 69 18.50 -16.86 -31.38
C VAL A 69 19.79 -17.34 -32.03
N ILE A 70 20.95 -17.00 -31.44
CA ILE A 70 22.27 -17.43 -31.97
C ILE A 70 22.35 -18.97 -31.96
N THR A 71 22.04 -19.61 -30.83
CA THR A 71 22.05 -21.07 -30.70
C THR A 71 21.12 -21.74 -31.71
N ARG A 72 19.91 -21.21 -31.91
CA ARG A 72 18.95 -21.77 -32.88
C ARG A 72 19.44 -21.68 -34.32
N ARG A 73 20.14 -20.60 -34.68
CA ARG A 73 20.75 -20.46 -36.02
C ARG A 73 21.89 -21.45 -36.22
N MET A 74 22.80 -21.55 -35.24
CA MET A 74 23.92 -22.52 -35.29
C MET A 74 23.45 -23.96 -35.48
N LEU A 75 22.33 -24.35 -34.85
CA LEU A 75 21.75 -25.69 -35.01
C LEU A 75 21.08 -25.91 -36.38
N ARG A 76 20.56 -24.87 -37.03
CA ARG A 76 19.89 -24.97 -38.34
C ARG A 76 20.85 -25.09 -39.50
N ASP A 77 21.99 -24.40 -39.43
CA ASP A 77 22.99 -24.40 -40.51
C ASP A 77 23.83 -25.70 -40.57
N GLY A 78 23.46 -26.72 -39.79
CA GLY A 78 24.02 -28.08 -39.87
C GLY A 78 25.48 -28.18 -39.44
N SER A 79 26.06 -27.14 -38.82
CA SER A 79 27.51 -27.06 -38.63
C SER A 79 28.03 -27.95 -37.50
N ARG A 80 27.25 -28.24 -36.44
CA ARG A 80 27.65 -29.12 -35.32
C ARG A 80 26.43 -29.74 -34.59
N THR A 81 26.49 -31.03 -34.21
CA THR A 81 25.48 -31.72 -33.36
C THR A 81 25.56 -31.34 -31.88
N VAL A 82 26.70 -30.79 -31.43
CA VAL A 82 26.92 -30.19 -30.12
C VAL A 82 27.65 -28.87 -30.33
N VAL A 83 27.10 -27.79 -29.81
CA VAL A 83 27.61 -26.44 -30.02
C VAL A 83 28.13 -25.90 -28.69
N ARG A 84 29.39 -25.46 -28.64
CA ARG A 84 29.88 -24.66 -27.51
C ARG A 84 29.16 -23.32 -27.52
N GLU A 85 28.62 -22.89 -26.38
CA GLU A 85 27.76 -21.71 -26.35
C GLU A 85 28.54 -20.40 -26.63
N PRO A 86 28.01 -19.50 -27.47
CA PRO A 86 28.56 -18.16 -27.62
C PRO A 86 28.44 -17.37 -26.30
N LEU A 87 29.42 -16.52 -26.01
CA LEU A 87 29.46 -15.76 -24.75
C LEU A 87 28.52 -14.55 -24.83
N VAL A 88 27.25 -14.73 -24.43
CA VAL A 88 26.31 -13.63 -24.26
C VAL A 88 26.19 -13.27 -22.79
N ARG A 89 26.64 -12.06 -22.43
CA ARG A 89 26.73 -11.56 -21.04
C ARG A 89 26.30 -10.10 -20.95
N THR A 90 25.93 -9.67 -19.76
CA THR A 90 25.91 -8.23 -19.42
C THR A 90 27.32 -7.78 -19.04
N VAL A 91 27.59 -6.48 -19.11
CA VAL A 91 28.89 -5.90 -18.68
C VAL A 91 29.25 -6.32 -17.25
N HIS A 92 28.31 -6.18 -16.31
CA HIS A 92 28.48 -6.57 -14.92
C HIS A 92 28.77 -8.07 -14.77
N SER A 93 28.00 -8.93 -15.44
CA SER A 93 28.26 -10.38 -15.37
C SER A 93 29.60 -10.79 -16.01
N TYR A 94 30.09 -10.03 -16.99
CA TYR A 94 31.41 -10.25 -17.56
C TYR A 94 32.51 -9.80 -16.60
N ALA A 95 32.39 -8.61 -16.00
CA ALA A 95 33.32 -8.13 -14.98
C ALA A 95 33.45 -9.10 -13.79
N PHE A 96 32.32 -9.64 -13.30
CA PHE A 96 32.33 -10.70 -12.28
C PHE A 96 33.09 -11.96 -12.73
N ALA A 97 32.92 -12.38 -13.99
CA ALA A 97 33.63 -13.53 -14.52
C ALA A 97 35.14 -13.30 -14.61
N VAL A 98 35.58 -12.09 -14.97
CA VAL A 98 37.00 -11.70 -14.98
C VAL A 98 37.59 -11.77 -13.57
N LEU A 99 36.90 -11.21 -12.58
CA LEU A 99 37.34 -11.27 -11.18
C LEU A 99 37.41 -12.71 -10.65
N ARG A 100 36.46 -13.56 -11.03
CA ARG A 100 36.50 -14.99 -10.68
C ARG A 100 37.71 -15.70 -11.28
N MET A 101 38.08 -15.35 -12.51
CA MET A 101 39.28 -15.89 -13.16
C MET A 101 40.56 -15.39 -12.49
N ALA A 102 40.63 -14.10 -12.14
CA ALA A 102 41.75 -13.54 -11.39
C ALA A 102 41.93 -14.23 -10.04
N ALA A 103 40.84 -14.41 -9.28
CA ALA A 103 40.85 -15.13 -8.01
C ALA A 103 41.35 -16.57 -8.17
N GLN A 104 40.84 -17.30 -9.17
CA GLN A 104 41.28 -18.67 -9.44
C GLN A 104 42.78 -18.76 -9.77
N ARG A 105 43.34 -17.78 -10.49
CA ARG A 105 44.78 -17.72 -10.80
C ARG A 105 45.64 -17.46 -9.56
N ASN A 106 45.12 -16.66 -8.64
CA ASN A 106 45.81 -16.31 -7.39
C ASN A 106 45.60 -17.35 -6.27
N GLY A 107 44.71 -18.33 -6.46
CA GLY A 107 44.32 -19.28 -5.41
C GLY A 107 43.37 -18.68 -4.37
N ASP A 108 42.78 -17.53 -4.68
CA ASP A 108 41.80 -16.84 -3.83
C ASP A 108 40.39 -17.43 -4.04
N PRO A 109 39.49 -17.33 -3.04
CA PRO A 109 38.09 -17.69 -3.24
C PRO A 109 37.40 -16.76 -4.25
N PRO A 110 36.25 -17.18 -4.81
CA PRO A 110 35.53 -16.37 -5.78
C PRO A 110 34.96 -15.08 -5.16
N PRO A 111 34.86 -13.98 -5.93
CA PRO A 111 34.30 -12.71 -5.46
C PRO A 111 32.85 -12.84 -5.00
N ARG A 112 32.48 -12.05 -3.99
CA ARG A 112 31.11 -11.96 -3.45
C ARG A 112 30.44 -10.66 -3.87
N LEU A 113 29.14 -10.72 -4.16
CA LEU A 113 28.32 -9.52 -4.40
C LEU A 113 27.58 -9.12 -3.13
N ILE A 114 27.54 -7.81 -2.85
CA ILE A 114 26.71 -7.22 -1.81
C ILE A 114 25.43 -6.64 -2.42
N THR A 115 24.30 -6.82 -1.74
CA THR A 115 23.03 -6.20 -2.18
C THR A 115 22.97 -4.73 -1.74
N GLY A 116 22.18 -3.90 -2.43
CA GLY A 116 22.01 -2.50 -2.03
C GLY A 116 21.45 -2.34 -0.61
N ALA A 117 20.52 -3.20 -0.19
CA ALA A 117 19.97 -3.18 1.17
C ALA A 117 21.00 -3.57 2.23
N GLU A 118 21.85 -4.57 1.93
CA GLU A 118 22.96 -4.96 2.80
C GLU A 118 24.00 -3.84 2.92
N GLN A 119 24.35 -3.20 1.80
CA GLN A 119 25.24 -2.04 1.76
C GLN A 119 24.66 -0.85 2.56
N ASP A 120 23.37 -0.55 2.40
CA ASP A 120 22.68 0.50 3.17
C ASP A 120 22.67 0.20 4.68
N GLY A 121 22.56 -1.07 5.07
CA GLY A 121 22.69 -1.50 6.47
C GLY A 121 24.05 -1.15 7.05
N ILE A 122 25.13 -1.48 6.33
CA ILE A 122 26.51 -1.18 6.73
C ILE A 122 26.76 0.33 6.80
N ILE A 123 26.27 1.08 5.80
CA ILE A 123 26.40 2.54 5.78
C ILE A 123 25.70 3.15 7.00
N ARG A 124 24.49 2.71 7.34
CA ARG A 124 23.76 3.20 8.53
C ARG A 124 24.47 2.89 9.83
N GLU A 125 25.04 1.68 9.97
CA GLU A 125 25.85 1.29 11.14
C GLU A 125 27.05 2.23 11.31
N MET A 126 27.79 2.49 10.23
CA MET A 126 28.95 3.39 10.25
C MET A 126 28.55 4.84 10.55
N LEU A 127 27.47 5.34 9.96
CA LEU A 127 26.97 6.71 10.20
C LEU A 127 26.49 6.90 11.63
N ALA A 128 25.89 5.87 12.24
CA ALA A 128 25.52 5.88 13.65
C ALA A 128 26.77 5.98 14.56
N GLY A 129 27.80 5.19 14.27
CA GLY A 129 29.09 5.28 14.99
C GLY A 129 29.75 6.66 14.83
N ASP A 130 29.76 7.22 13.62
CA ASP A 130 30.27 8.58 13.37
C ASP A 130 29.52 9.65 14.19
N LEU A 131 28.22 9.48 14.39
CA LEU A 131 27.41 10.39 15.20
C LEU A 131 27.71 10.26 16.70
N GLU A 132 27.88 9.03 17.19
CA GLU A 132 28.25 8.74 18.59
C GLU A 132 29.64 9.30 18.93
N ASP A 133 30.59 9.22 18.00
CA ASP A 133 31.94 9.76 18.17
C ASP A 133 31.99 11.30 18.11
N GLY A 134 31.03 11.92 17.40
CA GLY A 134 30.90 13.38 17.30
C GLY A 134 32.12 14.04 16.68
N ASP A 135 32.72 15.04 17.35
CA ASP A 135 33.93 15.72 16.87
C ASP A 135 35.17 14.80 16.81
N ARG A 136 35.14 13.65 17.48
CA ARG A 136 36.22 12.67 17.46
C ARG A 136 36.17 11.73 16.26
N SER A 137 35.06 11.73 15.50
CA SER A 137 34.92 10.89 14.31
C SER A 137 36.03 11.23 13.30
N PRO A 138 36.75 10.22 12.78
CA PRO A 138 37.80 10.43 11.78
C PRO A 138 37.25 10.93 10.43
N THR A 139 35.97 10.67 10.15
CA THR A 139 35.29 11.17 8.96
C THR A 139 35.17 12.69 8.98
N GLY A 140 34.80 13.25 10.14
CA GLY A 140 34.70 14.69 10.36
C GLY A 140 33.57 15.35 9.55
N TRP A 141 32.34 14.81 9.64
CA TRP A 141 31.16 15.40 8.99
C TRP A 141 30.93 16.86 9.42
N PRO A 142 30.61 17.77 8.47
CA PRO A 142 30.22 19.13 8.80
C PRO A 142 29.09 19.17 9.83
N ALA A 143 29.14 20.10 10.80
CA ALA A 143 28.17 20.18 11.89
C ALA A 143 26.71 20.25 11.39
N ALA A 144 26.47 20.93 10.26
CA ALA A 144 25.16 21.04 9.64
C ALA A 144 24.58 19.70 9.15
N LEU A 145 25.42 18.69 8.88
CA LEU A 145 25.00 17.38 8.39
C LEU A 145 24.80 16.33 9.49
N ARG A 146 25.24 16.60 10.73
CA ARG A 146 25.12 15.64 11.84
C ARG A 146 23.69 15.14 12.08
N PRO A 147 22.64 15.99 12.06
CA PRO A 147 21.27 15.52 12.21
C PRO A 147 20.82 14.59 11.07
N ALA A 148 21.45 14.67 9.89
CA ALA A 148 21.11 13.85 8.75
C ALA A 148 21.69 12.42 8.84
N LEU A 149 22.76 12.20 9.64
CA LEU A 149 23.47 10.91 9.71
C LEU A 149 22.58 9.74 10.15
N THR A 150 21.54 9.99 10.95
CA THR A 150 20.58 8.96 11.39
C THR A 150 19.50 8.65 10.37
N THR A 151 19.38 9.45 9.30
CA THR A 151 18.29 9.33 8.33
C THR A 151 18.63 8.30 7.25
N ALA A 152 17.65 7.47 6.89
CA ALA A 152 17.80 6.53 5.78
C ALA A 152 18.05 7.23 4.43
N GLY A 153 17.51 8.45 4.25
CA GLY A 153 17.72 9.27 3.06
C GLY A 153 19.19 9.66 2.88
N PHE A 154 19.87 10.07 3.96
CA PHE A 154 21.28 10.43 3.88
C PHE A 154 22.18 9.23 3.60
N ALA A 155 21.91 8.08 4.23
CA ALA A 155 22.61 6.83 3.91
C ALA A 155 22.47 6.46 2.41
N GLY A 156 21.27 6.59 1.86
CA GLY A 156 21.02 6.38 0.44
C GLY A 156 21.77 7.37 -0.45
N GLU A 157 21.85 8.65 -0.05
CA GLU A 157 22.60 9.67 -0.79
C GLU A 157 24.11 9.41 -0.79
N ILE A 158 24.68 8.95 0.33
CA ILE A 158 26.09 8.54 0.45
C ILE A 158 26.39 7.37 -0.48
N ARG A 159 25.54 6.32 -0.46
CA ARG A 159 25.67 5.18 -1.36
C ARG A 159 25.63 5.62 -2.83
N ASP A 160 24.71 6.51 -3.19
CA ASP A 160 24.60 7.02 -4.56
C ASP A 160 25.84 7.84 -4.95
N LEU A 161 26.37 8.68 -4.06
CA LEU A 161 27.61 9.43 -4.29
C LEU A 161 28.80 8.49 -4.54
N MET A 162 28.98 7.48 -3.68
CA MET A 162 30.04 6.47 -3.83
C MET A 162 29.90 5.71 -5.15
N ALA A 163 28.68 5.29 -5.52
CA ALA A 163 28.42 4.62 -6.78
C ALA A 163 28.79 5.50 -7.99
N ARG A 164 28.45 6.79 -7.99
CA ARG A 164 28.78 7.73 -9.08
C ARG A 164 30.29 7.97 -9.21
N CYS A 165 31.02 7.96 -8.09
CA CYS A 165 32.48 8.00 -8.07
C CYS A 165 33.08 6.73 -8.67
N ALA A 166 32.62 5.54 -8.25
CA ALA A 166 33.08 4.26 -8.76
C ALA A 166 32.87 4.12 -10.27
N GLU A 167 31.70 4.49 -10.79
CA GLU A 167 31.35 4.51 -12.22
C GLU A 167 32.24 5.45 -13.07
N ARG A 168 32.94 6.39 -12.44
CA ARG A 168 33.92 7.30 -13.09
C ARG A 168 35.37 6.95 -12.77
N GLY A 169 35.61 5.96 -11.89
CA GLY A 169 36.94 5.58 -11.43
C GLY A 169 37.59 6.62 -10.51
N VAL A 170 36.78 7.31 -9.72
CA VAL A 170 37.24 8.25 -8.69
C VAL A 170 37.40 7.49 -7.39
N ASP A 171 38.64 7.27 -6.96
CA ASP A 171 38.92 6.66 -5.67
C ASP A 171 38.62 7.62 -4.48
N PRO A 172 38.51 7.12 -3.24
CA PRO A 172 38.22 7.95 -2.08
C PRO A 172 39.22 9.10 -1.86
N VAL A 173 40.50 8.91 -2.18
CA VAL A 173 41.54 9.94 -2.03
C VAL A 173 41.38 11.04 -3.08
N ALA A 174 41.02 10.69 -4.31
CA ALA A 174 40.69 11.61 -5.38
C ALA A 174 39.43 12.42 -5.02
N LEU A 175 38.40 11.80 -4.43
CA LEU A 175 37.23 12.53 -3.92
C LEU A 175 37.61 13.53 -2.82
N GLN A 176 38.50 13.15 -1.90
CA GLN A 176 39.03 14.09 -0.89
C GLN A 176 39.78 15.27 -1.53
N ARG A 177 40.57 15.02 -2.59
CA ARG A 177 41.27 16.08 -3.34
C ARG A 177 40.28 17.02 -4.02
N LEU A 178 39.24 16.48 -4.66
CA LEU A 178 38.16 17.27 -5.27
C LEU A 178 37.42 18.13 -4.24
N GLY A 179 37.14 17.58 -3.06
CA GLY A 179 36.56 18.32 -1.94
C GLY A 179 37.40 19.52 -1.52
N ARG A 180 38.74 19.38 -1.48
CA ARG A 180 39.65 20.50 -1.19
C ARG A 180 39.70 21.53 -2.32
N LEU A 181 39.84 21.09 -3.56
CA LEU A 181 39.94 21.97 -4.73
C LEU A 181 38.66 22.78 -4.97
N SER A 182 37.51 22.19 -4.66
CA SER A 182 36.19 22.80 -4.88
C SER A 182 35.66 23.53 -3.65
N GLY A 183 36.38 23.50 -2.52
CA GLY A 183 35.94 24.09 -1.25
C GLY A 183 34.65 23.45 -0.68
N ARG A 184 34.45 22.14 -0.91
CA ARG A 184 33.25 21.38 -0.51
C ARG A 184 33.60 20.43 0.65
N PRO A 185 33.42 20.85 1.93
CA PRO A 185 33.80 20.03 3.09
C PRO A 185 33.04 18.70 3.19
N GLU A 186 31.82 18.65 2.67
CA GLU A 186 31.00 17.44 2.60
C GLU A 186 31.58 16.38 1.64
N TRP A 187 32.26 16.78 0.55
CA TRP A 187 32.96 15.84 -0.34
C TRP A 187 34.23 15.30 0.31
N LEU A 188 34.92 16.14 1.09
CA LEU A 188 36.07 15.70 1.88
C LEU A 188 35.66 14.67 2.93
N ALA A 189 34.57 14.92 3.65
CA ALA A 189 34.01 13.98 4.62
C ALA A 189 33.54 12.68 3.94
N ALA A 190 32.80 12.78 2.82
CA ALA A 190 32.37 11.60 2.06
C ALA A 190 33.53 10.77 1.53
N GLY A 191 34.62 11.40 1.08
CA GLY A 191 35.83 10.69 0.66
C GLY A 191 36.58 10.01 1.81
N ARG A 192 36.49 10.51 3.04
CA ARG A 192 37.02 9.81 4.23
C ARG A 192 36.11 8.65 4.63
N PHE A 193 34.79 8.88 4.59
CA PHE A 193 33.80 7.84 4.85
C PHE A 193 33.96 6.66 3.88
N ALA A 194 34.05 6.93 2.58
CA ALA A 194 34.24 5.91 1.55
C ALA A 194 35.55 5.13 1.76
N GLN A 195 36.63 5.81 2.16
CA GLN A 195 37.89 5.16 2.49
C GLN A 195 37.77 4.23 3.70
N ALA A 196 37.10 4.67 4.77
CA ALA A 196 36.83 3.84 5.94
C ALA A 196 35.92 2.66 5.59
N TYR A 197 34.92 2.88 4.74
CA TYR A 197 34.01 1.83 4.26
C TYR A 197 34.78 0.73 3.53
N GLU A 198 35.63 1.10 2.56
CA GLU A 198 36.47 0.14 1.84
C GLU A 198 37.36 -0.66 2.80
N GLN A 199 38.00 -0.01 3.78
CA GLN A 199 38.84 -0.67 4.78
C GLN A 199 38.04 -1.65 5.66
N ILE A 200 36.84 -1.27 6.10
CA ILE A 200 35.97 -2.15 6.90
C ILE A 200 35.52 -3.34 6.06
N MET A 201 35.21 -3.15 4.76
CA MET A 201 34.85 -4.25 3.87
C MET A 201 36.02 -5.23 3.67
N LEU A 202 37.24 -4.72 3.51
CA LEU A 202 38.45 -5.54 3.45
C LEU A 202 38.70 -6.30 4.77
N LEU A 203 38.51 -5.65 5.93
CA LEU A 203 38.67 -6.30 7.24
C LEU A 203 37.59 -7.34 7.51
N ARG A 204 36.32 -7.07 7.17
CA ARG A 204 35.23 -8.05 7.28
C ARG A 204 35.50 -9.29 6.44
N ALA A 205 36.16 -9.15 5.29
CA ALA A 205 36.67 -10.28 4.53
C ALA A 205 37.86 -10.98 5.24
N ALA A 206 38.76 -10.23 5.89
CA ALA A 206 39.91 -10.83 6.57
C ALA A 206 39.56 -11.63 7.85
N VAL A 207 38.49 -11.25 8.59
CA VAL A 207 38.09 -11.90 9.86
C VAL A 207 37.40 -13.26 9.65
N GLY A 208 37.08 -13.62 8.40
CA GLY A 208 36.45 -14.87 7.99
C GLY A 208 37.32 -16.14 8.06
N THR A 209 38.42 -16.16 8.81
CA THR A 209 39.44 -17.23 8.79
C THR A 209 38.97 -18.61 9.26
N ALA A 210 37.75 -18.74 9.80
CA ALA A 210 37.14 -20.02 10.17
C ALA A 210 36.30 -20.68 9.06
N ALA A 211 36.04 -19.99 7.94
CA ALA A 211 35.26 -20.51 6.81
C ALA A 211 35.94 -20.20 5.47
N PRO A 212 36.28 -21.19 4.62
CA PRO A 212 37.03 -21.01 3.36
C PRO A 212 36.32 -20.18 2.27
N GLN A 213 35.13 -19.64 2.54
CA GLN A 213 34.35 -18.76 1.67
C GLN A 213 34.46 -17.27 2.05
N ALA A 214 35.07 -16.95 3.19
CA ALA A 214 34.94 -15.63 3.80
C ALA A 214 36.13 -14.68 3.55
N THR A 215 37.16 -15.08 2.79
CA THR A 215 38.39 -14.28 2.59
C THR A 215 38.36 -13.32 1.38
N VAL A 216 37.18 -12.98 0.83
CA VAL A 216 37.08 -12.11 -0.36
C VAL A 216 36.24 -10.86 -0.08
N PRO A 217 36.68 -9.66 -0.52
CA PRO A 217 35.89 -8.44 -0.39
C PRO A 217 34.53 -8.58 -1.07
N ALA A 218 33.47 -8.17 -0.38
CA ALA A 218 32.15 -8.08 -0.97
C ALA A 218 32.08 -6.80 -1.82
N LEU A 219 31.76 -6.95 -3.11
CA LEU A 219 31.73 -5.85 -4.08
C LEU A 219 30.31 -5.42 -4.39
N GLY A 220 30.08 -4.11 -4.42
CA GLY A 220 28.87 -3.50 -4.94
C GLY A 220 28.79 -3.62 -6.46
N ALA A 221 27.57 -3.42 -7.00
CA ALA A 221 27.37 -3.49 -8.46
C ALA A 221 28.21 -2.44 -9.22
N ALA A 222 28.32 -1.22 -8.68
CA ALA A 222 29.08 -0.13 -9.28
C ALA A 222 30.61 -0.33 -9.20
N GLU A 223 31.10 -0.99 -8.16
CA GLU A 223 32.53 -1.26 -7.93
C GLU A 223 33.05 -2.40 -8.83
N LEU A 224 32.14 -3.29 -9.25
CA LEU A 224 32.47 -4.53 -9.96
C LEU A 224 33.27 -4.31 -11.24
N VAL A 225 32.91 -3.29 -12.03
CA VAL A 225 33.58 -2.98 -13.30
C VAL A 225 34.96 -2.37 -13.04
N GLY A 226 35.07 -1.47 -12.06
CA GLY A 226 36.34 -0.88 -11.64
C GLY A 226 37.33 -1.93 -11.14
N ALA A 227 36.88 -2.82 -10.24
CA ALA A 227 37.70 -3.91 -9.73
C ALA A 227 38.18 -4.86 -10.85
N ALA A 228 37.33 -5.16 -11.85
CA ALA A 228 37.74 -5.98 -12.98
C ALA A 228 38.79 -5.29 -13.86
N LEU A 229 38.68 -3.97 -14.05
CA LEU A 229 39.68 -3.16 -14.74
C LEU A 229 41.02 -3.13 -14.00
N GLU A 230 40.99 -3.01 -12.67
CA GLU A 230 42.18 -3.09 -11.82
C GLU A 230 42.86 -4.46 -11.92
N ALA A 231 42.09 -5.54 -11.86
CA ALA A 231 42.62 -6.90 -12.02
C ALA A 231 43.27 -7.14 -13.39
N LEU A 232 42.66 -6.63 -14.47
CA LEU A 232 43.25 -6.68 -15.82
C LEU A 232 44.50 -5.78 -15.94
N GLY A 233 44.56 -4.69 -15.19
CA GLY A 233 45.71 -3.79 -15.18
C GLY A 233 46.89 -4.33 -14.36
N SER A 234 46.62 -5.10 -13.31
CA SER A 234 47.63 -5.64 -12.40
C SER A 234 48.19 -7.01 -12.81
N ASP A 235 47.44 -7.82 -13.56
CA ASP A 235 47.88 -9.09 -14.15
C ASP A 235 47.93 -8.98 -15.69
N PRO A 236 49.10 -8.64 -16.29
CA PRO A 236 49.25 -8.55 -17.74
C PRO A 236 48.96 -9.86 -18.48
N ASP A 237 49.21 -11.01 -17.84
CA ASP A 237 48.97 -12.33 -18.43
C ASP A 237 47.48 -12.62 -18.50
N LEU A 238 46.70 -12.21 -17.49
CA LEU A 238 45.23 -12.26 -17.53
C LEU A 238 44.68 -11.42 -18.67
N LEU A 239 45.17 -10.19 -18.83
CA LEU A 239 44.75 -9.31 -19.92
C LEU A 239 45.12 -9.88 -21.30
N ALA A 240 46.33 -10.41 -21.44
CA ALA A 240 46.79 -11.05 -22.66
C ALA A 240 45.93 -12.28 -23.00
N ALA A 241 45.62 -13.12 -22.00
CA ALA A 241 44.77 -14.29 -22.18
C ALA A 241 43.34 -13.91 -22.58
N GLU A 242 42.74 -12.89 -21.95
CA GLU A 242 41.40 -12.42 -22.30
C GLU A 242 41.35 -11.83 -23.71
N ARG A 243 42.34 -11.01 -24.10
CA ARG A 243 42.45 -10.46 -25.46
C ARG A 243 42.69 -11.54 -26.51
N ALA A 244 43.54 -12.52 -26.23
CA ALA A 244 43.80 -13.63 -27.15
C ALA A 244 42.56 -14.52 -27.34
N ARG A 245 41.70 -14.62 -26.32
CA ARG A 245 40.45 -15.38 -26.41
C ARG A 245 39.39 -14.67 -27.27
N LEU A 246 39.29 -13.34 -27.19
CA LEU A 246 38.21 -12.57 -27.81
C LEU A 246 38.60 -12.08 -29.22
N ARG A 247 38.03 -12.68 -30.26
CA ARG A 247 38.22 -12.24 -31.65
C ARG A 247 37.17 -11.23 -32.09
N VAL A 248 35.92 -11.41 -31.65
CA VAL A 248 34.79 -10.55 -32.00
C VAL A 248 34.12 -10.03 -30.74
N LEU A 249 34.08 -8.70 -30.58
CA LEU A 249 33.41 -8.01 -29.48
C LEU A 249 32.19 -7.24 -30.01
N LEU A 250 31.01 -7.60 -29.53
CA LEU A 250 29.76 -6.97 -29.90
C LEU A 250 29.17 -6.30 -28.67
N VAL A 251 28.85 -5.01 -28.76
CA VAL A 251 28.33 -4.22 -27.64
C VAL A 251 27.00 -3.62 -28.05
N ASP A 252 25.93 -3.97 -27.33
CA ASP A 252 24.59 -3.41 -27.50
C ASP A 252 24.29 -2.38 -26.40
N ASP A 253 23.33 -1.50 -26.68
CA ASP A 253 22.90 -0.42 -25.76
C ASP A 253 24.04 0.44 -25.20
N ALA A 254 25.06 0.73 -26.02
CA ALA A 254 26.25 1.44 -25.59
C ALA A 254 25.97 2.84 -25.01
N GLN A 255 24.82 3.45 -25.32
CA GLN A 255 24.36 4.71 -24.73
C GLN A 255 24.06 4.65 -23.23
N GLN A 256 23.93 3.44 -22.66
CA GLN A 256 23.65 3.24 -21.23
C GLN A 256 24.90 2.86 -20.42
N LEU A 257 26.07 2.78 -21.05
CA LEU A 257 27.32 2.45 -20.35
C LEU A 257 27.80 3.64 -19.53
N ASP A 258 28.25 3.38 -18.31
CA ASP A 258 29.02 4.34 -17.53
C ASP A 258 30.46 4.46 -18.07
N PRO A 259 31.20 5.51 -17.68
CA PRO A 259 32.58 5.72 -18.16
C PRO A 259 33.54 4.57 -17.86
N GLN A 260 33.45 3.89 -16.71
CA GLN A 260 34.29 2.71 -16.43
C GLN A 260 33.88 1.51 -17.30
N ALA A 261 32.59 1.27 -17.52
CA ALA A 261 32.12 0.24 -18.43
C ALA A 261 32.58 0.51 -19.89
N ALA A 262 32.54 1.77 -20.32
CA ALA A 262 33.09 2.17 -21.61
C ALA A 262 34.61 1.96 -21.68
N ARG A 263 35.35 2.19 -20.57
CA ARG A 263 36.79 1.89 -20.48
C ARG A 263 37.05 0.39 -20.58
N LEU A 264 36.25 -0.46 -19.94
CA LEU A 264 36.37 -1.92 -20.07
C LEU A 264 36.17 -2.36 -21.52
N VAL A 265 35.17 -1.82 -22.22
CA VAL A 265 34.97 -2.08 -23.64
C VAL A 265 36.20 -1.69 -24.46
N ARG A 266 36.81 -0.51 -24.23
CA ARG A 266 38.04 -0.08 -24.92
C ARG A 266 39.23 -1.00 -24.63
N VAL A 267 39.41 -1.44 -23.39
CA VAL A 267 40.49 -2.36 -22.98
C VAL A 267 40.38 -3.69 -23.72
N LEU A 268 39.16 -4.24 -23.86
CA LEU A 268 38.91 -5.48 -24.58
C LEU A 268 39.03 -5.29 -26.10
N ALA A 269 38.46 -4.21 -26.64
CA ALA A 269 38.46 -3.90 -28.07
C ALA A 269 39.87 -3.80 -28.67
N ALA A 270 40.86 -3.37 -27.88
CA ALA A 270 42.25 -3.29 -28.31
C ALA A 270 42.88 -4.66 -28.68
N GLY A 271 42.30 -5.77 -28.23
CA GLY A 271 42.74 -7.12 -28.60
C GLY A 271 41.84 -7.85 -29.60
N ALA A 272 40.63 -7.32 -29.87
CA ALA A 272 39.67 -7.96 -30.75
C ALA A 272 39.97 -7.64 -32.23
N GLU A 273 39.78 -8.61 -33.11
CA GLU A 273 39.89 -8.41 -34.56
C GLU A 273 38.78 -7.48 -35.04
N LEU A 274 37.54 -7.70 -34.59
CA LEU A 274 36.37 -6.87 -34.89
C LEU A 274 35.67 -6.44 -33.60
N THR A 275 35.43 -5.15 -33.45
CA THR A 275 34.56 -4.61 -32.40
C THR A 275 33.39 -3.84 -33.03
N VAL A 276 32.16 -4.19 -32.68
CA VAL A 276 30.96 -3.47 -33.12
C VAL A 276 30.26 -2.85 -31.90
N ILE A 277 30.15 -1.52 -31.89
CA ILE A 277 29.51 -0.76 -30.81
C ILE A 277 28.19 -0.21 -31.34
N ALA A 278 27.06 -0.78 -30.91
CA ALA A 278 25.74 -0.38 -31.35
C ALA A 278 25.00 0.43 -30.28
N GLY A 279 24.25 1.43 -30.72
CA GLY A 279 23.39 2.21 -29.82
C GLY A 279 22.71 3.41 -30.47
N ASP A 280 22.04 4.18 -29.62
CA ASP A 280 21.38 5.44 -29.97
C ASP A 280 21.77 6.53 -28.95
N PRO A 281 22.61 7.52 -29.31
CA PRO A 281 22.99 8.58 -28.39
C PRO A 281 21.80 9.47 -27.95
N ASP A 282 20.70 9.49 -28.71
CA ASP A 282 19.47 10.18 -28.35
C ASP A 282 18.54 9.32 -27.47
N GLN A 283 18.97 8.14 -27.01
CA GLN A 283 18.29 7.31 -26.01
C GLN A 283 19.08 7.07 -24.72
N ALA A 284 20.10 7.88 -24.43
CA ALA A 284 20.71 7.91 -23.10
C ALA A 284 19.71 8.48 -22.08
N VAL A 285 19.09 7.60 -21.28
CA VAL A 285 17.99 7.93 -20.33
C VAL A 285 18.29 7.51 -18.89
N PHE A 286 19.49 6.97 -18.65
CA PHE A 286 19.98 6.58 -17.33
C PHE A 286 21.13 7.48 -16.87
N GLY A 287 21.13 8.77 -17.23
CA GLY A 287 22.20 9.71 -16.86
C GLY A 287 22.31 9.87 -15.34
N TYR A 288 21.17 9.86 -14.64
CA TYR A 288 21.15 9.81 -13.17
C TYR A 288 21.73 8.52 -12.56
N ARG A 289 21.95 7.48 -13.38
CA ARG A 289 22.65 6.23 -13.03
C ARG A 289 24.05 6.16 -13.62
N GLY A 290 24.61 7.30 -14.02
CA GLY A 290 25.98 7.39 -14.54
C GLY A 290 26.15 7.06 -16.02
N ALA A 291 25.08 6.74 -16.75
CA ALA A 291 25.17 6.44 -18.18
C ALA A 291 25.69 7.64 -18.99
N ASP A 292 26.61 7.37 -19.92
CA ASP A 292 27.23 8.37 -20.77
C ASP A 292 27.30 7.91 -22.25
N PRO A 293 26.65 8.63 -23.20
CA PRO A 293 26.69 8.30 -24.62
C PRO A 293 28.01 8.66 -25.34
N GLN A 294 29.04 9.17 -24.65
CA GLN A 294 30.30 9.58 -25.29
C GLN A 294 30.95 8.46 -26.11
N LEU A 295 30.84 7.19 -25.69
CA LEU A 295 31.38 6.06 -26.44
C LEU A 295 30.80 5.95 -27.86
N LEU A 296 29.53 6.34 -28.05
CA LEU A 296 28.89 6.36 -29.37
C LEU A 296 29.28 7.59 -30.20
N ARG A 297 29.48 8.73 -29.55
CA ARG A 297 29.89 9.99 -30.22
C ARG A 297 31.31 9.90 -30.77
N GLY A 298 32.19 9.23 -30.03
CA GLY A 298 33.59 8.94 -30.38
C GLY A 298 34.46 10.19 -30.57
N ASP A 299 35.76 9.97 -30.75
CA ASP A 299 36.78 11.03 -30.82
C ASP A 299 37.03 11.55 -32.26
N GLY A 300 36.16 11.18 -33.21
CA GLY A 300 36.22 11.63 -34.61
C GLY A 300 36.79 10.62 -35.60
N ASP A 301 37.66 9.71 -35.17
CA ASP A 301 38.27 8.68 -36.02
C ASP A 301 37.63 7.30 -35.78
N GLY A 302 36.84 6.81 -36.74
CA GLY A 302 36.26 5.47 -36.71
C GLY A 302 35.06 5.33 -37.63
N GLU A 303 34.92 4.16 -38.25
CA GLU A 303 33.84 3.85 -39.19
C GLU A 303 32.46 3.90 -38.51
N VAL A 304 31.46 4.45 -39.23
CA VAL A 304 30.09 4.59 -38.73
C VAL A 304 29.09 4.03 -39.73
N VAL A 305 28.25 3.11 -39.27
CA VAL A 305 27.07 2.59 -39.97
C VAL A 305 25.83 3.24 -39.37
N THR A 306 25.04 3.95 -40.18
CA THR A 306 23.78 4.56 -39.73
C THR A 306 22.58 3.77 -40.21
N LEU A 307 21.67 3.40 -39.30
CA LEU A 307 20.41 2.71 -39.58
C LEU A 307 19.24 3.69 -39.46
N THR A 308 18.52 3.93 -40.56
CA THR A 308 17.44 4.94 -40.66
C THR A 308 16.04 4.35 -40.85
N VAL A 309 15.94 3.06 -41.17
CA VAL A 309 14.65 2.38 -41.38
C VAL A 309 14.26 1.63 -40.11
N SER A 310 13.09 1.95 -39.56
CA SER A 310 12.50 1.20 -38.44
C SER A 310 11.78 -0.03 -38.99
N HIS A 311 12.16 -1.21 -38.52
CA HIS A 311 11.49 -2.48 -38.82
C HIS A 311 10.38 -2.81 -37.81
N ARG A 312 10.08 -1.87 -36.90
CA ARG A 312 9.14 -2.07 -35.80
C ARG A 312 7.98 -1.09 -35.84
N CYS A 313 8.29 0.20 -35.95
CA CYS A 313 7.33 1.27 -35.73
C CYS A 313 6.67 1.66 -37.06
N ALA A 314 5.35 1.81 -37.05
CA ALA A 314 4.60 2.40 -38.16
C ALA A 314 5.01 3.87 -38.41
N SER A 315 4.79 4.36 -39.63
CA SER A 315 5.20 5.70 -40.08
C SER A 315 4.66 6.85 -39.23
N ALA A 316 3.44 6.73 -38.68
CA ALA A 316 2.88 7.75 -37.78
C ALA A 316 3.68 7.85 -36.47
N VAL A 317 4.11 6.70 -35.92
CA VAL A 317 4.89 6.65 -34.67
C VAL A 317 6.30 7.18 -34.90
N THR A 318 6.98 6.79 -36.00
CA THR A 318 8.30 7.35 -36.34
C THR A 318 8.24 8.85 -36.64
N GLY A 319 7.14 9.32 -37.27
CA GLY A 319 6.90 10.75 -37.48
C GLY A 319 6.85 11.53 -36.17
N ALA A 320 6.12 11.03 -35.17
CA ALA A 320 6.08 11.63 -33.83
C ALA A 320 7.46 11.63 -33.14
N ILE A 321 8.18 10.49 -33.22
CA ILE A 321 9.54 10.35 -32.65
C ILE A 321 10.51 11.35 -33.28
N THR A 322 10.59 11.40 -34.62
CA THR A 322 11.46 12.34 -35.33
C THR A 322 11.05 13.78 -35.06
N GLY A 323 9.75 14.08 -34.96
CA GLY A 323 9.24 15.41 -34.62
C GLY A 323 9.74 15.89 -33.25
N LEU A 324 9.64 15.06 -32.22
CA LEU A 324 10.16 15.36 -30.88
C LEU A 324 11.69 15.45 -30.84
N ALA A 325 12.38 14.57 -31.58
CA ALA A 325 13.85 14.51 -31.59
C ALA A 325 14.51 15.76 -32.18
N ARG A 326 13.82 16.53 -33.05
CA ARG A 326 14.34 17.79 -33.62
C ARG A 326 14.68 18.84 -32.55
N ARG A 327 14.02 18.79 -31.39
CA ARG A 327 14.24 19.72 -30.27
C ARG A 327 15.29 19.23 -29.26
N LEU A 328 15.93 18.08 -29.49
CA LEU A 328 17.04 17.62 -28.65
C LEU A 328 18.33 18.40 -28.97
N PRO A 329 19.19 18.66 -27.97
CA PRO A 329 20.47 19.33 -28.18
C PRO A 329 21.44 18.48 -29.01
N ALA A 330 22.36 19.13 -29.73
CA ALA A 330 23.40 18.56 -30.62
C ALA A 330 22.85 17.77 -31.83
N ALA A 331 23.31 18.03 -33.06
CA ALA A 331 22.83 17.30 -34.24
C ALA A 331 23.27 15.83 -34.23
N SER A 332 22.38 14.92 -34.66
CA SER A 332 22.65 13.48 -34.73
C SER A 332 22.04 12.88 -35.99
N ALA A 333 22.81 12.03 -36.69
CA ALA A 333 22.40 11.42 -37.96
C ALA A 333 21.22 10.43 -37.78
N VAL A 334 21.00 9.91 -36.57
CA VAL A 334 19.93 8.95 -36.27
C VAL A 334 18.54 9.57 -36.03
N ARG A 335 18.41 10.90 -36.11
CA ARG A 335 17.14 11.60 -35.81
C ARG A 335 16.09 11.44 -36.90
N HIS A 336 16.51 11.17 -38.12
CA HIS A 336 15.62 10.94 -39.26
C HIS A 336 15.34 9.44 -39.39
N LEU A 337 14.14 9.04 -38.95
CA LEU A 337 13.67 7.66 -38.99
C LEU A 337 12.49 7.54 -39.95
N THR A 338 12.53 6.49 -40.77
CA THR A 338 11.39 6.07 -41.60
C THR A 338 10.72 4.87 -40.95
N GLY A 339 9.38 4.83 -41.00
CA GLY A 339 8.61 3.72 -40.46
C GLY A 339 8.61 2.50 -41.38
N ASP A 340 8.13 1.39 -40.84
CA ASP A 340 7.86 0.18 -41.63
C ASP A 340 6.72 0.47 -42.61
N ALA A 341 7.04 0.51 -43.90
CA ALA A 341 6.08 0.81 -44.96
C ALA A 341 4.93 -0.22 -45.04
N ALA A 342 5.12 -1.43 -44.50
CA ALA A 342 4.08 -2.45 -44.45
C ALA A 342 3.04 -2.21 -43.33
N ARG A 343 3.29 -1.28 -42.40
CA ARG A 343 2.45 -1.02 -41.23
C ARG A 343 1.76 0.34 -41.30
N THR A 344 0.43 0.32 -41.21
CA THR A 344 -0.38 1.51 -40.94
C THR A 344 -0.56 1.69 -39.44
N GLY A 345 -0.37 2.89 -38.92
CA GLY A 345 -0.47 3.15 -37.48
C GLY A 345 -0.99 4.53 -37.17
N THR A 346 -1.32 4.78 -35.90
CA THR A 346 -1.89 6.04 -35.44
C THR A 346 -1.25 6.55 -34.16
N VAL A 347 -1.18 7.88 -34.03
CA VAL A 347 -0.81 8.58 -32.80
C VAL A 347 -1.98 9.48 -32.43
N GLY A 348 -2.54 9.26 -31.24
CA GLY A 348 -3.64 10.07 -30.70
C GLY A 348 -3.23 10.75 -29.39
N VAL A 349 -3.77 11.94 -29.16
CA VAL A 349 -3.70 12.65 -27.87
C VAL A 349 -5.12 12.85 -27.36
N ARG A 350 -5.36 12.63 -26.06
CA ARG A 350 -6.66 12.85 -25.40
C ARG A 350 -6.45 13.56 -24.06
N VAL A 351 -7.23 14.61 -23.83
CA VAL A 351 -7.24 15.36 -22.57
C VAL A 351 -8.53 15.03 -21.83
N ALA A 352 -8.43 14.72 -20.54
CA ALA A 352 -9.55 14.42 -19.66
C ALA A 352 -9.72 15.50 -18.60
N ALA A 353 -10.94 15.68 -18.08
CA ALA A 353 -11.23 16.74 -17.10
C ALA A 353 -10.87 16.34 -15.65
N SER A 354 -10.50 15.08 -15.43
CA SER A 354 -10.08 14.59 -14.11
C SER A 354 -9.24 13.31 -14.25
N PRO A 355 -8.47 12.91 -13.23
CA PRO A 355 -7.75 11.63 -13.22
C PRO A 355 -8.68 10.42 -13.37
N HIS A 356 -9.90 10.49 -12.83
CA HIS A 356 -10.91 9.44 -12.99
C HIS A 356 -11.40 9.33 -14.44
N ALA A 357 -11.63 10.49 -15.09
CA ALA A 357 -11.99 10.51 -16.49
C ALA A 357 -10.84 10.05 -17.40
N GLU A 358 -9.58 10.38 -17.08
CA GLU A 358 -8.41 9.86 -17.79
C GLU A 358 -8.38 8.33 -17.72
N ALA A 359 -8.51 7.75 -16.52
CA ALA A 359 -8.53 6.30 -16.35
C ALA A 359 -9.65 5.62 -17.15
N ALA A 360 -10.82 6.26 -17.24
CA ALA A 360 -11.95 5.78 -18.03
C ALA A 360 -11.68 5.86 -19.56
N VAL A 361 -11.05 6.93 -20.05
CA VAL A 361 -10.59 7.03 -21.46
C VAL A 361 -9.61 5.91 -21.79
N ILE A 362 -8.64 5.65 -20.90
CA ILE A 362 -7.64 4.59 -21.09
C ILE A 362 -8.32 3.22 -21.08
N ALA A 363 -9.21 2.97 -20.11
CA ALA A 363 -9.96 1.72 -20.02
C ALA A 363 -10.77 1.45 -21.30
N ASP A 364 -11.48 2.46 -21.81
CA ASP A 364 -12.26 2.33 -23.04
C ASP A 364 -11.37 2.01 -24.25
N ALA A 365 -10.24 2.73 -24.39
CA ALA A 365 -9.30 2.51 -25.48
C ALA A 365 -8.71 1.09 -25.47
N LEU A 366 -8.26 0.60 -24.31
CA LEU A 366 -7.73 -0.76 -24.15
C LEU A 366 -8.80 -1.82 -24.43
N ARG A 367 -10.03 -1.61 -23.91
CA ARG A 367 -11.13 -2.56 -24.12
C ARG A 367 -11.58 -2.62 -25.56
N ARG A 368 -11.64 -1.50 -26.28
CA ARG A 368 -11.94 -1.50 -27.72
C ARG A 368 -10.85 -2.19 -28.52
N ALA A 369 -9.57 -1.89 -28.22
CA ALA A 369 -8.46 -2.56 -28.88
C ALA A 369 -8.53 -4.10 -28.71
N HIS A 370 -8.98 -4.58 -27.55
CA HIS A 370 -9.10 -6.01 -27.30
C HIS A 370 -10.36 -6.62 -27.91
N LEU A 371 -11.52 -6.05 -27.60
CA LEU A 371 -12.83 -6.63 -27.90
C LEU A 371 -13.29 -6.38 -29.33
N VAL A 372 -12.82 -5.30 -29.96
CA VAL A 372 -13.21 -4.90 -31.33
C VAL A 372 -12.06 -5.16 -32.30
N ASP A 373 -10.86 -4.68 -31.98
CA ASP A 373 -9.71 -4.75 -32.89
C ASP A 373 -8.94 -6.09 -32.76
N GLY A 374 -9.28 -6.93 -31.78
CA GLY A 374 -8.72 -8.28 -31.60
C GLY A 374 -7.28 -8.32 -31.06
N VAL A 375 -6.77 -7.21 -30.51
CA VAL A 375 -5.42 -7.16 -29.96
C VAL A 375 -5.38 -7.87 -28.60
N PRO A 376 -4.49 -8.86 -28.37
CA PRO A 376 -4.35 -9.51 -27.07
C PRO A 376 -3.94 -8.52 -25.97
N TRP A 377 -4.35 -8.75 -24.72
CA TRP A 377 -3.98 -7.86 -23.60
C TRP A 377 -2.46 -7.78 -23.41
N SER A 378 -1.78 -8.93 -23.57
CA SER A 378 -0.32 -9.04 -23.54
C SER A 378 0.41 -8.19 -24.59
N GLN A 379 -0.28 -7.76 -25.66
CA GLN A 379 0.22 -6.85 -26.70
C GLN A 379 -0.14 -5.38 -26.45
N MET A 380 -0.57 -5.05 -25.22
CA MET A 380 -0.86 -3.69 -24.78
C MET A 380 -0.03 -3.29 -23.57
N ALA A 381 0.30 -2.00 -23.48
CA ALA A 381 0.93 -1.43 -22.30
C ALA A 381 0.42 -0.03 -21.97
N VAL A 382 0.47 0.30 -20.68
CA VAL A 382 0.29 1.64 -20.14
C VAL A 382 1.59 2.07 -19.49
N LEU A 383 2.25 3.06 -20.09
CA LEU A 383 3.50 3.61 -19.62
C LEU A 383 3.23 4.88 -18.82
N VAL A 384 3.74 4.93 -17.60
CA VAL A 384 3.68 6.11 -16.73
C VAL A 384 5.08 6.62 -16.43
N ARG A 385 5.20 7.90 -16.04
CA ARG A 385 6.49 8.45 -15.58
C ARG A 385 6.92 7.88 -14.23
N SER A 386 5.95 7.70 -13.33
CA SER A 386 6.16 7.31 -11.92
C SER A 386 5.10 6.31 -11.47
N MET A 387 5.53 5.12 -11.05
CA MET A 387 4.63 4.07 -10.58
C MET A 387 3.86 4.46 -9.30
N PRO A 388 4.50 5.01 -8.24
CA PRO A 388 3.79 5.36 -7.02
C PRO A 388 2.81 6.53 -7.19
N ARG A 389 3.15 7.53 -8.02
CA ARG A 389 2.31 8.73 -8.20
C ARG A 389 1.06 8.45 -9.05
N THR A 390 1.17 7.59 -10.06
CA THR A 390 0.12 7.43 -11.08
C THR A 390 -0.22 5.96 -11.33
N GLY A 391 0.79 5.10 -11.49
CA GLY A 391 0.62 3.72 -11.93
C GLY A 391 -0.32 2.88 -11.05
N SER A 392 -0.17 2.95 -9.73
CA SER A 392 -0.97 2.14 -8.79
C SER A 392 -2.46 2.51 -8.76
N ALA A 393 -2.78 3.80 -8.81
CA ALA A 393 -4.17 4.26 -8.85
C ALA A 393 -4.83 3.91 -10.19
N LEU A 394 -4.11 4.13 -11.29
CA LEU A 394 -4.57 3.81 -12.63
C LEU A 394 -4.82 2.30 -12.80
N ALA A 395 -3.91 1.44 -12.34
CA ALA A 395 -4.09 0.00 -12.41
C ALA A 395 -5.35 -0.50 -11.68
N ARG A 396 -5.67 0.08 -10.51
CA ARG A 396 -6.92 -0.23 -9.79
C ARG A 396 -8.16 0.18 -10.58
N ALA A 397 -8.13 1.38 -11.17
CA ALA A 397 -9.25 1.87 -11.99
C ALA A 397 -9.46 1.01 -13.26
N LEU A 398 -8.38 0.62 -13.93
CA LEU A 398 -8.41 -0.28 -15.08
C LEU A 398 -8.97 -1.66 -14.70
N SER A 399 -8.52 -2.22 -13.56
CA SER A 399 -9.03 -3.49 -13.04
C SER A 399 -10.53 -3.43 -12.74
N ALA A 400 -11.00 -2.34 -12.14
CA ALA A 400 -12.42 -2.11 -11.86
C ALA A 400 -13.26 -2.00 -13.14
N ALA A 401 -12.67 -1.52 -14.24
CA ALA A 401 -13.27 -1.50 -15.58
C ALA A 401 -13.18 -2.85 -16.31
N GLY A 402 -12.66 -3.90 -15.67
CA GLY A 402 -12.53 -5.25 -16.23
C GLY A 402 -11.37 -5.40 -17.22
N VAL A 403 -10.33 -4.58 -17.12
CA VAL A 403 -9.07 -4.75 -17.86
C VAL A 403 -8.10 -5.56 -16.98
N PRO A 404 -7.63 -6.74 -17.41
CA PRO A 404 -6.59 -7.46 -16.68
C PRO A 404 -5.28 -6.68 -16.77
N VAL A 405 -4.67 -6.36 -15.63
CA VAL A 405 -3.43 -5.58 -15.56
C VAL A 405 -2.31 -6.37 -14.88
N ASP A 406 -1.11 -6.19 -15.41
CA ASP A 406 0.15 -6.65 -14.82
C ASP A 406 0.96 -5.42 -14.39
N VAL A 407 1.21 -5.28 -13.09
CA VAL A 407 1.86 -4.10 -12.51
C VAL A 407 3.17 -4.54 -11.86
N PRO A 408 4.33 -3.93 -12.19
CA PRO A 408 5.56 -4.13 -11.46
C PRO A 408 5.33 -3.88 -9.98
N ARG A 409 5.50 -4.94 -9.19
CA ARG A 409 5.21 -4.92 -7.76
C ARG A 409 6.24 -4.04 -7.06
N ALA A 410 5.84 -2.85 -6.59
CA ALA A 410 6.60 -2.15 -5.57
C ALA A 410 6.40 -2.91 -4.26
N GLY A 411 7.43 -3.62 -3.79
CA GLY A 411 7.34 -4.39 -2.55
C GLY A 411 7.35 -3.46 -1.34
N ALA A 412 6.45 -3.71 -0.39
CA ALA A 412 6.72 -3.34 1.00
C ALA A 412 7.99 -4.08 1.47
N PRO A 413 8.68 -3.61 2.54
CA PRO A 413 9.66 -4.43 3.24
C PRO A 413 9.13 -5.84 3.44
N LEU A 414 10.01 -6.84 3.26
CA LEU A 414 9.60 -8.24 3.30
C LEU A 414 8.93 -8.59 4.64
N ALA A 415 9.43 -8.01 5.73
CA ALA A 415 8.89 -8.15 7.09
C ALA A 415 7.44 -7.64 7.25
N ASP A 416 7.00 -6.68 6.43
CA ASP A 416 5.67 -6.07 6.53
C ASP A 416 4.59 -6.88 5.78
N LEU A 417 5.00 -7.83 4.93
CA LEU A 417 4.05 -8.65 4.18
C LEU A 417 3.33 -9.61 5.15
N PRO A 418 1.98 -9.67 5.16
CA PRO A 418 1.24 -10.43 6.17
C PRO A 418 1.62 -11.92 6.28
N ALA A 419 1.99 -12.55 5.16
CA ALA A 419 2.47 -13.92 5.12
C ALA A 419 3.82 -14.09 5.83
N VAL A 420 4.76 -13.17 5.61
CA VAL A 420 6.09 -13.18 6.23
C VAL A 420 6.00 -12.78 7.69
N ARG A 421 5.28 -11.70 8.00
CA ARG A 421 5.06 -11.22 9.37
C ARG A 421 4.53 -12.33 10.27
N ALA A 422 3.54 -13.10 9.81
CA ALA A 422 3.03 -14.23 10.58
C ALA A 422 4.08 -15.32 10.88
N LEU A 423 5.04 -15.55 9.97
CA LEU A 423 6.15 -16.49 10.23
C LEU A 423 7.21 -15.86 11.16
N LEU A 424 7.50 -14.57 11.03
CA LEU A 424 8.40 -13.86 11.94
C LEU A 424 7.83 -13.84 13.37
N THR A 425 6.54 -13.57 13.55
CA THR A 425 5.86 -13.64 14.85
C THR A 425 5.96 -15.04 15.48
N VAL A 426 5.93 -16.11 14.66
CA VAL A 426 6.18 -17.48 15.16
C VAL A 426 7.62 -17.64 15.65
N LEU A 427 8.61 -17.09 14.94
CA LEU A 427 10.01 -17.12 15.35
C LEU A 427 10.24 -16.30 16.62
N GLU A 428 9.67 -15.09 16.72
CA GLU A 428 9.71 -14.25 17.92
C GLU A 428 9.11 -14.98 19.13
N ALA A 429 7.90 -15.54 18.97
CA ALA A 429 7.25 -16.32 20.03
C ALA A 429 7.99 -17.62 20.39
N THR A 430 8.86 -18.11 19.50
CA THR A 430 9.76 -19.24 19.74
C THR A 430 11.02 -18.82 20.49
N ALA A 431 11.54 -17.61 20.23
CA ALA A 431 12.73 -17.06 20.87
C ALA A 431 12.44 -16.52 22.29
N ASP A 432 11.34 -15.79 22.47
CA ASP A 432 11.06 -15.01 23.68
C ASP A 432 9.88 -15.53 24.51
N GLY A 433 9.11 -16.47 23.95
CA GLY A 433 7.81 -16.88 24.49
C GLY A 433 6.66 -16.14 23.83
N LEU A 434 5.45 -16.71 23.94
CA LEU A 434 4.25 -16.17 23.30
C LEU A 434 3.58 -15.15 24.22
N ASP A 435 3.46 -13.91 23.76
CA ASP A 435 2.68 -12.89 24.45
C ASP A 435 1.23 -12.78 23.92
N GLY A 436 0.43 -11.97 24.60
CA GLY A 436 -0.98 -11.74 24.28
C GLY A 436 -1.22 -11.06 22.92
N ALA A 437 -0.35 -10.15 22.52
CA ALA A 437 -0.46 -9.43 21.26
C ALA A 437 -0.10 -10.32 20.07
N GLN A 438 0.99 -11.06 20.17
CA GLN A 438 1.41 -12.09 19.22
C GLN A 438 0.36 -13.18 19.07
N ALA A 439 -0.23 -13.65 20.18
CA ALA A 439 -1.31 -14.63 20.16
C ALA A 439 -2.53 -14.14 19.38
N ALA A 440 -2.94 -12.89 19.60
CA ALA A 440 -4.04 -12.27 18.86
C ALA A 440 -3.70 -12.10 17.37
N GLU A 441 -2.48 -11.65 17.07
CA GLU A 441 -1.98 -11.47 15.70
C GLU A 441 -1.99 -12.80 14.92
N LEU A 442 -1.44 -13.88 15.50
CA LEU A 442 -1.43 -15.22 14.90
C LEU A 442 -2.85 -15.78 14.71
N LEU A 443 -3.77 -15.46 15.63
CA LEU A 443 -5.17 -15.89 15.56
C LEU A 443 -5.94 -15.23 14.42
N THR A 444 -5.79 -13.91 14.26
CA THR A 444 -6.46 -13.16 13.18
C THR A 444 -5.70 -13.23 11.84
N GLY A 445 -4.43 -13.60 11.87
CA GLY A 445 -3.55 -13.71 10.71
C GLY A 445 -3.79 -14.97 9.86
N PRO A 446 -2.93 -15.22 8.86
CA PRO A 446 -3.09 -16.31 7.90
C PRO A 446 -3.04 -17.70 8.53
N VAL A 447 -2.39 -17.85 9.69
CA VAL A 447 -2.31 -19.12 10.44
C VAL A 447 -3.66 -19.43 11.10
N GLY A 448 -4.15 -18.59 12.01
CA GLY A 448 -5.39 -18.82 12.76
C GLY A 448 -6.67 -18.65 11.93
N ARG A 449 -6.77 -17.57 11.15
CA ARG A 449 -7.89 -17.23 10.25
C ARG A 449 -9.23 -17.01 10.94
N VAL A 450 -9.19 -16.39 12.11
CA VAL A 450 -10.40 -16.05 12.86
C VAL A 450 -10.87 -14.66 12.44
N ASP A 451 -12.09 -14.59 11.90
CA ASP A 451 -12.74 -13.31 11.59
C ASP A 451 -13.25 -12.61 12.88
N PRO A 452 -13.59 -11.31 12.83
CA PRO A 452 -13.99 -10.56 14.01
C PRO A 452 -15.22 -11.12 14.76
N VAL A 453 -16.16 -11.78 14.07
CA VAL A 453 -17.34 -12.37 14.71
C VAL A 453 -16.95 -13.63 15.47
N SER A 454 -16.19 -14.51 14.81
CA SER A 454 -15.66 -15.72 15.43
C SER A 454 -14.74 -15.40 16.63
N LEU A 455 -13.97 -14.31 16.57
CA LEU A 455 -13.14 -13.85 17.69
C LEU A 455 -13.99 -13.46 18.91
N ARG A 456 -15.10 -12.73 18.70
CA ARG A 456 -16.03 -12.37 19.78
C ARG A 456 -16.68 -13.61 20.40
N GLN A 457 -17.03 -14.59 19.57
CA GLN A 457 -17.59 -15.86 20.04
C GLN A 457 -16.56 -16.65 20.86
N LEU A 458 -15.31 -16.74 20.39
CA LEU A 458 -14.21 -17.39 21.11
C LEU A 458 -13.94 -16.72 22.46
N ARG A 459 -13.87 -15.38 22.51
CA ARG A 459 -13.73 -14.63 23.76
C ARG A 459 -14.82 -14.96 24.77
N ARG A 460 -16.09 -15.04 24.33
CA ARG A 460 -17.20 -15.43 25.20
C ARG A 460 -17.11 -16.89 25.67
N ALA A 461 -16.60 -17.79 24.84
CA ALA A 461 -16.45 -19.20 25.16
C ALA A 461 -15.30 -19.42 26.15
N LEU A 462 -14.13 -18.79 25.93
CA LEU A 462 -12.98 -18.86 26.82
C LEU A 462 -13.30 -18.30 28.21
N ARG A 463 -13.98 -17.14 28.29
CA ARG A 463 -14.42 -16.59 29.58
C ARG A 463 -15.38 -17.52 30.34
N ARG A 464 -16.25 -18.23 29.62
CA ARG A 464 -17.16 -19.22 30.24
C ARG A 464 -16.41 -20.46 30.73
N ALA A 465 -15.41 -20.91 29.98
CA ALA A 465 -14.61 -22.08 30.33
C ALA A 465 -13.68 -21.80 31.53
N ASP A 466 -13.10 -20.60 31.60
CA ASP A 466 -12.22 -20.17 32.69
C ASP A 466 -12.99 -19.97 34.01
N GLY A 467 -14.20 -19.42 33.96
CA GLY A 467 -15.10 -19.35 35.12
C GLY A 467 -14.64 -18.43 36.26
N SER A 468 -13.51 -17.72 36.11
CA SER A 468 -13.00 -16.79 37.11
C SER A 468 -13.95 -15.61 37.34
N ARG A 469 -13.97 -15.12 38.59
CA ARG A 469 -14.72 -13.93 39.00
C ARG A 469 -13.78 -13.03 39.81
N PRO A 470 -13.38 -11.84 39.30
CA PRO A 470 -13.70 -11.28 37.98
C PRO A 470 -13.04 -12.06 36.82
N PRO A 471 -13.57 -11.96 35.59
CA PRO A 471 -12.99 -12.64 34.44
C PRO A 471 -11.59 -12.11 34.12
N ARG A 472 -10.64 -13.01 33.86
CA ARG A 472 -9.29 -12.68 33.37
C ARG A 472 -9.32 -11.91 32.04
N ASP A 473 -8.21 -11.23 31.75
CA ASP A 473 -8.04 -10.55 30.47
C ASP A 473 -8.08 -11.56 29.30
N PHE A 474 -8.62 -11.13 28.17
CA PHE A 474 -8.78 -12.01 27.02
C PHE A 474 -7.43 -12.48 26.45
N THR A 475 -6.41 -11.64 26.47
CA THR A 475 -5.10 -11.97 25.90
C THR A 475 -4.40 -13.05 26.72
N ASP A 476 -4.46 -12.97 28.05
CA ASP A 476 -3.99 -14.01 28.96
C ASP A 476 -4.73 -15.34 28.75
N LEU A 477 -6.06 -15.29 28.63
CA LEU A 477 -6.88 -16.46 28.36
C LEU A 477 -6.54 -17.08 27.00
N LEU A 478 -6.20 -16.26 26.01
CA LEU A 478 -5.85 -16.72 24.68
C LEU A 478 -4.49 -17.42 24.67
N VAL A 479 -3.47 -16.85 25.33
CA VAL A 479 -2.15 -17.50 25.47
C VAL A 479 -2.31 -18.86 26.15
N ALA A 480 -2.99 -18.90 27.29
CA ALA A 480 -3.26 -20.14 28.01
C ALA A 480 -4.01 -21.17 27.14
N ALA A 481 -5.04 -20.73 26.40
CA ALA A 481 -5.83 -21.60 25.54
C ALA A 481 -5.10 -22.08 24.28
N ILE A 482 -4.04 -21.40 23.84
CA ILE A 482 -3.16 -21.89 22.77
C ILE A 482 -2.23 -22.96 23.34
N GLU A 483 -1.69 -22.77 24.53
CA GLU A 483 -0.78 -23.73 25.17
C GLU A 483 -1.48 -25.01 25.63
N ASP A 484 -2.70 -24.88 26.15
CA ASP A 484 -3.57 -25.99 26.53
C ASP A 484 -5.01 -25.74 26.06
N VAL A 485 -5.39 -26.40 24.95
CA VAL A 485 -6.68 -26.15 24.28
C VAL A 485 -7.84 -26.68 25.13
N PRO A 486 -8.75 -25.82 25.65
CA PRO A 486 -9.79 -26.27 26.57
C PRO A 486 -10.81 -27.20 25.90
N SER A 487 -11.18 -28.28 26.59
CA SER A 487 -12.16 -29.26 26.11
C SER A 487 -13.58 -28.72 25.99
N GLY A 488 -13.91 -27.65 26.73
CA GLY A 488 -15.23 -27.00 26.73
C GLY A 488 -15.53 -26.12 25.51
N LEU A 489 -14.58 -25.95 24.58
CA LEU A 489 -14.79 -25.20 23.34
C LEU A 489 -15.42 -26.07 22.25
N SER A 490 -16.15 -25.46 21.31
CA SER A 490 -16.65 -26.20 20.14
C SER A 490 -15.50 -26.67 19.24
N PRO A 491 -15.67 -27.74 18.43
CA PRO A 491 -14.63 -28.20 17.51
C PRO A 491 -14.16 -27.09 16.56
N GLU A 492 -15.05 -26.19 16.15
CA GLU A 492 -14.72 -25.05 15.27
C GLU A 492 -13.84 -24.02 15.98
N GLN A 493 -14.07 -23.78 17.27
CA GLN A 493 -13.28 -22.86 18.10
C GLN A 493 -11.92 -23.46 18.49
N GLN A 494 -11.83 -24.78 18.67
CA GLN A 494 -10.57 -25.46 18.98
C GLN A 494 -9.62 -25.52 17.78
N ARG A 495 -10.14 -25.67 16.55
CA ARG A 495 -9.34 -25.78 15.32
C ARG A 495 -8.29 -24.68 15.13
N PRO A 496 -8.60 -23.37 15.23
CA PRO A 496 -7.60 -22.31 15.07
C PRO A 496 -6.54 -22.34 16.16
N LEU A 497 -6.93 -22.56 17.43
CA LEU A 497 -5.99 -22.66 18.57
C LEU A 497 -5.02 -23.83 18.38
N ARG A 498 -5.54 -25.02 18.07
CA ARG A 498 -4.74 -26.22 17.78
C ARG A 498 -3.77 -26.01 16.63
N ARG A 499 -4.18 -25.29 15.58
CA ARG A 499 -3.29 -25.01 14.44
C ARG A 499 -2.10 -24.16 14.87
N ILE A 500 -2.34 -23.07 15.60
CA ILE A 500 -1.27 -22.20 16.11
C ILE A 500 -0.35 -22.98 17.05
N TYR A 501 -0.93 -23.73 17.99
CA TYR A 501 -0.19 -24.61 18.88
C TYR A 501 0.74 -25.56 18.11
N THR A 502 0.22 -26.29 17.11
CA THR A 502 1.05 -27.24 16.35
C THR A 502 2.20 -26.60 15.59
N VAL A 503 2.04 -25.35 15.15
CA VAL A 503 3.11 -24.57 14.49
C VAL A 503 4.17 -24.18 15.51
N LEU A 504 3.77 -23.57 16.63
CA LEU A 504 4.68 -23.15 17.70
C LEU A 504 5.44 -24.34 18.30
N THR A 505 4.77 -25.47 18.55
CA THR A 505 5.42 -26.67 19.09
C THR A 505 6.49 -27.21 18.13
N ALA A 506 6.25 -27.18 16.83
CA ALA A 506 7.23 -27.65 15.85
C ALA A 506 8.44 -26.71 15.75
N ALA A 507 8.22 -25.40 15.76
CA ALA A 507 9.28 -24.41 15.79
C ALA A 507 10.12 -24.52 17.07
N ARG A 508 9.47 -24.57 18.25
CA ARG A 508 10.14 -24.75 19.55
C ARG A 508 10.96 -26.04 19.62
N ARG A 509 10.45 -27.14 19.08
CA ARG A 509 11.18 -28.42 19.03
C ARG A 509 12.45 -28.33 18.16
N SER A 510 12.34 -27.68 17.00
CA SER A 510 13.47 -27.44 16.10
C SER A 510 14.54 -26.58 16.78
N ALA A 511 14.12 -25.48 17.40
CA ALA A 511 15.01 -24.57 18.12
C ALA A 511 15.71 -25.24 19.32
N ALA A 512 14.97 -26.01 20.13
CA ALA A 512 15.51 -26.72 21.29
C ALA A 512 16.51 -27.83 20.90
N ALA A 513 16.41 -28.37 19.68
CA ALA A 513 17.37 -29.33 19.13
C ALA A 513 18.66 -28.66 18.62
N GLY A 514 18.80 -27.34 18.74
CA GLY A 514 19.97 -26.58 18.27
C GLY A 514 20.08 -26.55 16.74
N GLN A 515 18.96 -26.75 16.03
CA GLN A 515 18.94 -26.69 14.57
C GLN A 515 19.09 -25.26 14.07
N ASP A 516 19.52 -25.15 12.83
CA ASP A 516 19.67 -23.89 12.11
C ASP A 516 18.34 -23.08 12.14
N PRO A 517 18.39 -21.74 12.26
CA PRO A 517 17.20 -20.89 12.16
C PRO A 517 16.33 -21.16 10.92
N ARG A 518 16.93 -21.54 9.79
CA ARG A 518 16.25 -21.94 8.54
C ARG A 518 15.40 -23.18 8.71
N ASP A 519 15.91 -24.18 9.44
CA ASP A 519 15.16 -25.41 9.72
C ASP A 519 13.95 -25.09 10.60
N THR A 520 14.11 -24.21 11.58
CA THR A 520 13.01 -23.77 12.45
C THR A 520 11.92 -23.04 11.67
N LEU A 521 12.31 -22.12 10.78
CA LEU A 521 11.40 -21.45 9.85
C LEU A 521 10.69 -22.46 8.93
N TRP A 522 11.42 -23.44 8.38
CA TRP A 522 10.85 -24.50 7.56
C TRP A 522 9.82 -25.34 8.32
N GLN A 523 10.10 -25.72 9.57
CA GLN A 523 9.15 -26.47 10.40
C GLN A 523 7.88 -25.66 10.68
N ALA A 524 8.02 -24.37 10.96
CA ALA A 524 6.87 -23.46 11.12
C ALA A 524 6.02 -23.39 9.84
N TRP A 525 6.65 -23.15 8.69
CA TRP A 525 5.99 -23.10 7.39
C TRP A 525 5.29 -24.41 7.04
N HIS A 526 6.00 -25.53 7.15
CA HIS A 526 5.47 -26.86 6.83
C HIS A 526 4.24 -27.21 7.69
N ARG A 527 4.30 -26.94 9.00
CA ARG A 527 3.22 -27.24 9.93
C ARG A 527 2.03 -26.29 9.84
N SER A 528 2.22 -25.08 9.30
CA SER A 528 1.13 -24.14 9.08
C SER A 528 0.06 -24.66 8.09
N GLY A 529 0.48 -25.53 7.16
CA GLY A 529 -0.37 -26.04 6.08
C GLY A 529 -0.75 -25.00 5.02
N LEU A 530 -0.13 -23.82 5.04
CA LEU A 530 -0.45 -22.71 4.13
C LEU A 530 -0.12 -23.04 2.67
N GLN A 531 1.01 -23.69 2.41
CA GLN A 531 1.45 -24.08 1.05
C GLN A 531 0.34 -24.77 0.25
N ARG A 532 -0.23 -25.87 0.78
CA ARG A 532 -1.25 -26.67 0.07
C ARG A 532 -2.48 -25.83 -0.25
N ARG A 533 -2.92 -25.01 0.70
CA ARG A 533 -4.12 -24.18 0.54
C ARG A 533 -3.91 -23.07 -0.48
N TRP A 534 -2.76 -22.41 -0.43
CA TRP A 534 -2.45 -21.31 -1.34
C TRP A 534 -2.24 -21.81 -2.77
N LEU A 535 -1.61 -22.98 -2.96
CA LEU A 535 -1.54 -23.63 -4.27
C LEU A 535 -2.94 -23.93 -4.83
N SER A 536 -3.83 -24.53 -4.04
CA SER A 536 -5.22 -24.77 -4.49
C SER A 536 -6.02 -23.48 -4.75
N ALA A 537 -5.68 -22.37 -4.10
CA ALA A 537 -6.32 -21.08 -4.37
C ALA A 537 -5.77 -20.44 -5.65
N SER A 538 -4.46 -20.50 -5.86
CA SER A 538 -3.77 -20.09 -7.08
C SER A 538 -4.33 -20.83 -8.30
N GLU A 539 -4.45 -22.16 -8.23
CA GLU A 539 -5.00 -23.00 -9.31
C GLU A 539 -6.44 -22.64 -9.69
N ARG A 540 -7.27 -22.20 -8.72
CA ARG A 540 -8.64 -21.73 -8.99
C ARG A 540 -8.68 -20.34 -9.62
N GLY A 541 -7.62 -19.56 -9.50
CA GLY A 541 -7.55 -18.19 -10.00
C GLY A 541 -8.43 -17.19 -9.24
N GLY A 542 -8.66 -16.04 -9.88
CA GLY A 542 -9.42 -14.92 -9.31
C GLY A 542 -8.64 -14.10 -8.25
N PRO A 543 -9.30 -13.15 -7.56
CA PRO A 543 -8.63 -12.26 -6.60
C PRO A 543 -7.95 -13.01 -5.44
N ALA A 544 -8.58 -14.09 -4.97
CA ALA A 544 -8.02 -14.94 -3.92
C ALA A 544 -6.81 -15.75 -4.41
N GLY A 545 -6.83 -16.24 -5.66
CA GLY A 545 -5.68 -16.90 -6.28
C GLY A 545 -4.51 -15.95 -6.48
N ALA A 546 -4.78 -14.74 -6.98
CA ALA A 546 -3.76 -13.71 -7.14
C ALA A 546 -3.12 -13.29 -5.79
N GLN A 547 -3.89 -13.23 -4.70
CA GLN A 547 -3.32 -13.01 -3.37
C GLN A 547 -2.49 -14.21 -2.91
N ALA A 548 -2.93 -15.44 -3.18
CA ALA A 548 -2.17 -16.64 -2.84
C ALA A 548 -0.83 -16.72 -3.56
N ASP A 549 -0.77 -16.35 -4.85
CA ASP A 549 0.48 -16.24 -5.61
C ASP A 549 1.43 -15.23 -4.95
N ARG A 550 0.91 -14.06 -4.55
CA ARG A 550 1.70 -13.04 -3.85
C ARG A 550 2.26 -13.55 -2.52
N ASP A 551 1.44 -14.23 -1.73
CA ASP A 551 1.85 -14.74 -0.43
C ASP A 551 2.89 -15.87 -0.58
N LEU A 552 2.77 -16.72 -1.62
CA LEU A 552 3.76 -17.74 -1.94
C LEU A 552 5.10 -17.14 -2.37
N ASP A 553 5.09 -16.17 -3.28
CA ASP A 553 6.30 -15.47 -3.73
C ASP A 553 7.03 -14.81 -2.55
N ALA A 554 6.29 -14.20 -1.62
CA ALA A 554 6.84 -13.57 -0.42
C ALA A 554 7.52 -14.57 0.52
N VAL A 555 6.91 -15.75 0.72
CA VAL A 555 7.50 -16.80 1.55
C VAL A 555 8.76 -17.37 0.90
N THR A 556 8.78 -17.59 -0.42
CA THR A 556 9.99 -18.01 -1.13
C THR A 556 11.12 -16.99 -0.97
N ALA A 557 10.83 -15.69 -1.12
CA ALA A 557 11.82 -14.64 -0.90
C ALA A 557 12.36 -14.63 0.55
N LEU A 558 11.51 -14.92 1.55
CA LEU A 558 11.96 -15.07 2.94
C LEU A 558 12.94 -16.24 3.12
N PHE A 559 12.67 -17.40 2.49
CA PHE A 559 13.59 -18.54 2.52
C PHE A 559 14.92 -18.24 1.83
N ASP A 560 14.91 -17.51 0.70
CA ASP A 560 16.13 -17.08 0.01
C ASP A 560 16.98 -16.15 0.91
N VAL A 561 16.33 -15.21 1.62
CA VAL A 561 17.00 -14.32 2.58
C VAL A 561 17.55 -15.10 3.77
N ALA A 562 16.77 -16.04 4.32
CA ALA A 562 17.22 -16.87 5.43
C ALA A 562 18.41 -17.76 5.03
N GLU A 563 18.40 -18.33 3.83
CA GLU A 563 19.51 -19.08 3.26
C GLU A 563 20.79 -18.23 3.15
N GLN A 564 20.65 -17.01 2.63
CA GLN A 564 21.77 -16.08 2.53
C GLN A 564 22.32 -15.70 3.90
N TYR A 565 21.46 -15.34 4.86
CA TYR A 565 21.88 -14.97 6.21
C TYR A 565 22.71 -16.09 6.86
N VAL A 566 22.19 -17.32 6.88
CA VAL A 566 22.89 -18.42 7.56
C VAL A 566 24.14 -18.87 6.80
N GLY A 567 24.13 -18.84 5.47
CA GLY A 567 25.33 -19.12 4.68
C GLY A 567 26.45 -18.09 4.88
N ARG A 568 26.13 -16.87 5.35
CA ARG A 568 27.07 -15.74 5.43
C ARG A 568 27.46 -15.37 6.86
N THR A 569 26.72 -15.81 7.87
CA THR A 569 26.93 -15.44 9.27
C THR A 569 27.40 -16.63 10.08
N ALA A 570 28.65 -16.60 10.53
CA ALA A 570 29.16 -17.57 11.50
C ALA A 570 28.37 -17.44 12.82
N GLY A 571 27.84 -18.55 13.34
CA GLY A 571 27.00 -18.52 14.54
C GLY A 571 25.63 -17.87 14.32
N ALA A 572 25.08 -17.95 13.11
CA ALA A 572 23.75 -17.43 12.78
C ALA A 572 22.69 -17.83 13.83
N SER A 573 21.98 -16.83 14.35
CA SER A 573 20.97 -17.02 15.40
C SER A 573 19.58 -16.66 14.89
N MET A 574 18.55 -17.17 15.57
CA MET A 574 17.16 -16.87 15.20
C MET A 574 16.83 -15.39 15.38
N ARG A 575 17.28 -14.77 16.49
CA ARG A 575 17.13 -13.33 16.71
C ARG A 575 17.83 -12.54 15.62
N GLY A 576 19.07 -12.90 15.29
CA GLY A 576 19.80 -12.23 14.23
C GLY A 576 19.16 -12.37 12.85
N LEU A 577 18.47 -13.48 12.55
CA LEU A 577 17.66 -13.62 11.33
C LEU A 577 16.46 -12.67 11.32
N ILE A 578 15.73 -12.56 12.44
CA ILE A 578 14.59 -11.63 12.56
C ILE A 578 15.08 -10.20 12.35
N ASP A 579 16.12 -9.79 13.08
CA ASP A 579 16.70 -8.46 12.98
C ASP A 579 17.22 -8.17 11.57
N HIS A 580 17.84 -9.16 10.92
CA HIS A 580 18.29 -9.05 9.54
C HIS A 580 17.11 -8.79 8.59
N VAL A 581 16.04 -9.58 8.67
CA VAL A 581 14.86 -9.44 7.79
C VAL A 581 14.14 -8.10 8.04
N VAL A 582 14.06 -7.64 9.28
CA VAL A 582 13.47 -6.33 9.65
C VAL A 582 14.35 -5.17 9.17
N ALA A 583 15.67 -5.32 9.22
CA ALA A 583 16.61 -4.30 8.76
C ALA A 583 16.66 -4.16 7.24
N LEU A 584 16.26 -5.19 6.49
CA LEU A 584 16.14 -5.15 5.04
C LEU A 584 15.04 -4.15 4.65
N GLY A 585 15.42 -3.17 3.84
CA GLY A 585 14.47 -2.30 3.18
C GLY A 585 13.58 -3.04 2.18
N PRO A 586 12.67 -2.33 1.49
CA PRO A 586 11.87 -2.91 0.43
C PRO A 586 12.79 -3.56 -0.62
N PRO A 587 12.65 -4.87 -0.91
CA PRO A 587 13.51 -5.52 -1.87
C PRO A 587 13.28 -4.91 -3.26
N PRO A 588 14.30 -4.89 -4.13
CA PRO A 588 14.06 -4.58 -5.53
C PRO A 588 13.04 -5.59 -6.09
N PRO A 589 12.11 -5.17 -6.96
CA PRO A 589 11.14 -6.08 -7.55
C PRO A 589 11.87 -7.25 -8.23
N PRO A 590 11.44 -8.51 -8.02
CA PRO A 590 12.07 -9.65 -8.66
C PRO A 590 12.01 -9.48 -10.18
N ARG A 591 13.15 -9.70 -10.85
CA ARG A 591 13.33 -9.46 -12.29
C ARG A 591 12.64 -10.50 -13.16
N ASP A 592 12.42 -11.70 -12.62
CA ASP A 592 11.79 -12.85 -13.30
C ASP A 592 10.34 -13.07 -12.86
N GLN A 593 9.57 -11.98 -12.70
CA GLN A 593 8.11 -12.16 -12.63
C GLN A 593 7.65 -12.70 -13.98
N ARG A 594 7.08 -13.92 -13.94
CA ARG A 594 6.41 -14.49 -15.11
C ARG A 594 5.27 -13.53 -15.44
N PRO A 595 5.31 -12.80 -16.56
CA PRO A 595 4.22 -11.89 -16.91
C PRO A 595 2.93 -12.71 -16.94
N ALA A 596 1.85 -12.16 -16.39
CA ALA A 596 0.55 -12.78 -16.52
C ALA A 596 0.29 -13.05 -18.01
N PRO A 597 -0.10 -14.29 -18.38
CA PRO A 597 -0.01 -14.75 -19.77
C PRO A 597 -0.85 -13.92 -20.76
N ASP A 598 -1.88 -13.22 -20.28
CA ASP A 598 -2.64 -12.25 -21.09
C ASP A 598 -3.18 -11.08 -20.25
N ALA A 599 -2.32 -10.10 -19.96
CA ALA A 599 -2.69 -8.88 -19.22
C ALA A 599 -1.98 -7.64 -19.79
N VAL A 600 -2.58 -6.47 -19.59
CA VAL A 600 -2.02 -5.17 -19.96
C VAL A 600 -0.90 -4.81 -19.01
N ALA A 601 0.30 -4.59 -19.54
CA ALA A 601 1.44 -4.22 -18.70
C ALA A 601 1.37 -2.74 -18.30
N VAL A 602 1.24 -2.43 -17.01
CA VAL A 602 1.25 -1.05 -16.47
C VAL A 602 2.58 -0.80 -15.79
N LEU A 603 3.50 -0.09 -16.42
CA LEU A 603 4.88 0.05 -15.92
C LEU A 603 5.46 1.45 -16.16
N SER A 604 6.61 1.74 -15.55
CA SER A 604 7.31 2.99 -15.82
C SER A 604 7.95 3.00 -17.21
N ALA A 605 8.11 4.17 -17.82
CA ALA A 605 8.78 4.28 -19.11
C ALA A 605 10.20 3.68 -19.14
N HIS A 606 10.93 3.77 -18.03
CA HIS A 606 12.27 3.15 -17.90
C HIS A 606 12.19 1.61 -17.90
N ALA A 607 11.19 1.03 -17.25
CA ALA A 607 10.99 -0.42 -17.21
C ALA A 607 10.50 -0.98 -18.56
N ALA A 608 10.17 -0.12 -19.53
CA ALA A 608 9.63 -0.53 -20.83
C ALA A 608 10.70 -0.73 -21.90
N LEU A 609 11.94 -0.28 -21.67
CA LEU A 609 12.97 -0.12 -22.71
C LEU A 609 13.38 -1.41 -23.43
N ASP A 610 13.20 -2.57 -22.81
CA ASP A 610 13.53 -3.90 -23.35
C ASP A 610 12.31 -4.67 -23.90
N ARG A 611 11.16 -4.00 -24.01
CA ARG A 611 9.88 -4.58 -24.45
C ARG A 611 9.30 -3.78 -25.61
N GLU A 612 8.28 -4.35 -26.24
CA GLU A 612 7.51 -3.75 -27.33
C GLU A 612 6.10 -4.33 -27.37
N TRP A 613 5.16 -3.55 -27.88
CA TRP A 613 3.72 -3.85 -27.88
C TRP A 613 3.05 -3.33 -29.16
N GLU A 614 1.90 -3.89 -29.49
CA GLU A 614 1.09 -3.44 -30.63
C GLU A 614 0.45 -2.07 -30.33
N PHE A 615 -0.03 -1.90 -29.10
CA PHE A 615 -0.65 -0.66 -28.61
C PHE A 615 -0.01 -0.18 -27.30
N VAL A 616 0.44 1.07 -27.28
CA VAL A 616 1.00 1.70 -26.08
C VAL A 616 0.19 2.95 -25.71
N VAL A 617 -0.21 3.03 -24.45
CA VAL A 617 -0.75 4.24 -23.84
C VAL A 617 0.36 4.92 -23.04
N ILE A 618 0.62 6.19 -23.25
CA ILE A 618 1.48 7.02 -22.40
C ILE A 618 0.55 7.87 -21.54
N ALA A 619 0.42 7.50 -20.28
CA ALA A 619 -0.58 8.07 -19.38
C ALA A 619 -0.03 9.20 -18.52
N SER A 620 -0.88 10.18 -18.24
CA SER A 620 -0.64 11.33 -17.37
C SER A 620 0.62 12.12 -17.77
N LEU A 621 0.66 12.58 -19.03
CA LEU A 621 1.70 13.49 -19.51
C LEU A 621 1.40 14.92 -19.00
N GLN A 622 1.61 15.14 -17.70
CA GLN A 622 1.25 16.38 -16.99
C GLN A 622 2.44 17.28 -16.72
N GLU A 623 2.17 18.59 -16.60
CA GLU A 623 3.12 19.55 -16.05
C GLU A 623 3.55 19.16 -14.63
N GLY A 624 4.84 19.30 -14.30
CA GLY A 624 5.39 18.89 -13.00
C GLY A 624 5.47 17.37 -12.76
N LEU A 625 4.96 16.54 -13.68
CA LEU A 625 5.15 15.08 -13.67
C LEU A 625 6.07 14.63 -14.81
N TRP A 626 5.78 15.01 -16.05
CA TRP A 626 6.57 14.67 -17.23
C TRP A 626 6.48 15.81 -18.26
N PRO A 627 7.54 16.64 -18.40
CA PRO A 627 8.90 16.45 -17.90
C PRO A 627 9.05 16.67 -16.40
N ASN A 628 9.79 15.79 -15.73
CA ASN A 628 10.28 16.06 -14.39
C ASN A 628 11.60 16.83 -14.45
N THR A 629 11.54 18.15 -14.32
CA THR A 629 12.71 19.03 -14.27
C THR A 629 13.10 19.43 -12.84
N VAL A 630 12.58 18.74 -11.83
CA VAL A 630 13.02 18.96 -10.44
C VAL A 630 14.49 18.54 -10.35
N PRO A 631 15.40 19.45 -9.92
CA PRO A 631 16.80 19.12 -9.78
C PRO A 631 16.98 17.91 -8.87
N ARG A 632 17.71 16.90 -9.32
CA ARG A 632 17.95 15.65 -8.58
C ARG A 632 19.06 15.79 -7.53
N GLY A 633 19.32 17.01 -7.06
CA GLY A 633 20.38 17.29 -6.10
C GLY A 633 19.99 16.90 -4.68
N GLY A 634 20.91 16.28 -3.95
CA GLY A 634 20.82 16.11 -2.52
C GLY A 634 21.81 17.02 -1.78
N VAL A 635 21.94 16.85 -0.47
CA VAL A 635 22.75 17.72 0.39
C VAL A 635 24.25 17.62 0.07
N LEU A 636 24.68 16.48 -0.48
CA LEU A 636 26.05 16.22 -0.93
C LEU A 636 26.35 16.78 -2.32
N GLY A 637 25.33 17.26 -3.06
CA GLY A 637 25.53 17.84 -4.39
C GLY A 637 26.05 16.84 -5.43
N THR A 638 25.63 15.57 -5.37
CA THR A 638 26.10 14.49 -6.26
C THR A 638 26.03 14.82 -7.75
N GLN A 639 24.96 15.47 -8.21
CA GLN A 639 24.84 15.88 -9.62
C GLN A 639 25.92 16.88 -10.02
N HIS A 640 26.23 17.84 -9.15
CA HIS A 640 27.29 18.81 -9.42
C HIS A 640 28.66 18.14 -9.43
N LEU A 641 28.91 17.16 -8.56
CA LEU A 641 30.13 16.36 -8.62
C LEU A 641 30.26 15.66 -9.99
N VAL A 642 29.19 15.04 -10.48
CA VAL A 642 29.15 14.40 -11.79
C VAL A 642 29.45 15.40 -12.91
N ASP A 643 28.85 16.59 -12.89
CA ASP A 643 29.07 17.61 -13.91
C ASP A 643 30.54 18.11 -13.94
N VAL A 644 31.19 18.21 -12.77
CA VAL A 644 32.62 18.54 -12.66
C VAL A 644 33.50 17.41 -13.21
N LEU A 645 33.18 16.16 -12.88
CA LEU A 645 33.94 14.99 -13.35
C LEU A 645 33.83 14.79 -14.85
N ASP A 646 32.66 15.07 -15.43
CA ASP A 646 32.40 14.95 -16.87
C ASP A 646 32.92 16.17 -17.66
N GLY A 647 33.56 17.14 -16.99
CA GLY A 647 34.13 18.34 -17.60
C GLY A 647 33.09 19.32 -18.15
N VAL A 648 31.84 19.20 -17.70
CA VAL A 648 30.72 20.08 -18.08
C VAL A 648 30.77 21.39 -17.30
N ALA A 649 31.28 21.34 -16.06
CA ALA A 649 31.43 22.48 -15.17
C ALA A 649 32.88 22.61 -14.68
N ALA A 650 33.39 23.83 -14.48
CA ALA A 650 34.56 24.00 -13.64
C ALA A 650 34.20 23.72 -12.17
N ALA A 651 35.16 23.28 -11.36
CA ALA A 651 34.97 23.00 -9.93
C ALA A 651 34.41 24.19 -9.12
N THR A 652 34.52 25.42 -9.65
CA THR A 652 34.06 26.67 -9.04
C THR A 652 32.76 27.20 -9.64
N ASP A 653 32.26 26.64 -10.76
CA ASP A 653 31.11 27.19 -11.48
C ASP A 653 29.78 26.81 -10.81
N ARG A 654 29.01 27.82 -10.41
CA ARG A 654 27.66 27.66 -9.84
C ARG A 654 26.54 28.11 -10.79
N GLU A 655 26.86 28.60 -11.99
CA GLU A 655 25.91 29.30 -12.88
C GLU A 655 25.32 28.43 -14.01
N LEU A 656 25.62 27.13 -14.06
CA LEU A 656 25.06 26.24 -15.10
C LEU A 656 23.60 25.87 -14.83
N SER A 657 22.79 25.86 -15.89
CA SER A 657 21.38 25.47 -15.80
C SER A 657 21.25 23.97 -15.51
N SER A 658 20.78 23.62 -14.32
CA SER A 658 20.49 22.23 -13.91
C SER A 658 19.23 21.66 -14.57
N ARG A 659 18.34 22.51 -15.11
CA ARG A 659 17.05 22.09 -15.67
C ARG A 659 17.13 21.68 -17.14
N ALA A 660 17.96 22.34 -17.94
CA ALA A 660 18.03 22.07 -19.39
C ALA A 660 18.50 20.64 -19.72
N PRO A 661 19.53 20.07 -19.07
CA PRO A 661 19.92 18.67 -19.27
C PRO A 661 18.82 17.69 -18.87
N LEU A 662 18.11 17.97 -17.76
CA LEU A 662 16.98 17.15 -17.30
C LEU A 662 15.83 17.16 -18.30
N LEU A 663 15.47 18.33 -18.85
CA LEU A 663 14.43 18.42 -19.87
C LEU A 663 14.79 17.63 -21.13
N ALA A 664 16.06 17.68 -21.56
CA ALA A 664 16.54 16.89 -22.68
C ALA A 664 16.46 15.39 -22.39
N GLU A 665 16.84 14.95 -21.19
CA GLU A 665 16.73 13.54 -20.78
C GLU A 665 15.27 13.07 -20.72
N GLU A 666 14.36 13.86 -20.14
CA GLU A 666 12.92 13.54 -20.09
C GLU A 666 12.29 13.46 -21.49
N ARG A 667 12.77 14.27 -22.44
CA ARG A 667 12.39 14.17 -23.86
C ARG A 667 12.92 12.88 -24.50
N ARG A 668 14.17 12.48 -24.22
CA ARG A 668 14.72 11.19 -24.68
C ARG A 668 13.92 10.01 -24.14
N LEU A 669 13.49 10.08 -22.87
CA LEU A 669 12.63 9.06 -22.27
C LEU A 669 11.29 8.96 -22.98
N LEU A 670 10.67 10.10 -23.34
CA LEU A 670 9.41 10.11 -24.08
C LEU A 670 9.57 9.51 -25.48
N ILE A 671 10.66 9.86 -26.18
CA ILE A 671 11.02 9.27 -27.48
C ILE A 671 11.18 7.75 -27.36
N ALA A 672 11.91 7.29 -26.34
CA ALA A 672 12.12 5.87 -26.10
C ALA A 672 10.81 5.12 -25.80
N ALA A 673 9.89 5.76 -25.06
CA ALA A 673 8.55 5.24 -24.74
C ALA A 673 7.65 5.13 -25.99
N LEU A 674 7.63 6.16 -26.85
CA LEU A 674 6.92 6.11 -28.14
C LEU A 674 7.44 4.98 -29.02
N GLY A 675 8.76 4.80 -29.05
CA GLY A 675 9.43 3.75 -29.82
C GLY A 675 9.12 2.32 -29.35
N ARG A 676 8.31 2.12 -28.30
CA ARG A 676 7.84 0.81 -27.84
C ARG A 676 6.59 0.33 -28.58
N ALA A 677 5.84 1.24 -29.20
CA ALA A 677 4.65 0.90 -29.97
C ALA A 677 5.01 0.48 -31.38
N ARG A 678 4.42 -0.63 -31.84
CA ARG A 678 4.51 -1.06 -33.23
C ARG A 678 3.53 -0.32 -34.12
N THR A 679 2.29 -0.16 -33.66
CA THR A 679 1.16 0.27 -34.51
C THR A 679 0.45 1.49 -33.96
N ARG A 680 0.07 1.49 -32.68
CA ARG A 680 -0.76 2.55 -32.11
C ARG A 680 -0.16 3.16 -30.85
N VAL A 681 -0.22 4.49 -30.75
CA VAL A 681 0.08 5.24 -29.53
C VAL A 681 -1.12 6.09 -29.12
N LEU A 682 -1.48 6.05 -27.84
CA LEU A 682 -2.40 6.99 -27.23
C LEU A 682 -1.69 7.73 -26.10
N VAL A 683 -1.67 9.06 -26.15
CA VAL A 683 -1.13 9.91 -25.09
C VAL A 683 -2.29 10.54 -24.35
N THR A 684 -2.27 10.47 -23.02
CA THR A 684 -3.32 11.08 -22.20
C THR A 684 -2.76 12.09 -21.21
N ALA A 685 -3.57 13.11 -20.92
CA ALA A 685 -3.31 14.13 -19.93
C ALA A 685 -4.63 14.57 -19.28
N VAL A 686 -4.52 15.35 -18.20
CA VAL A 686 -5.65 15.88 -17.43
C VAL A 686 -5.53 17.38 -17.46
N ASP A 687 -6.65 18.03 -17.69
CA ASP A 687 -6.83 19.46 -17.61
C ASP A 687 -8.02 19.73 -16.69
N SER A 688 -7.72 20.13 -15.45
CA SER A 688 -8.72 20.33 -14.41
C SER A 688 -8.46 21.62 -13.64
N GLU A 689 -9.45 22.51 -13.69
CA GLU A 689 -9.51 23.74 -12.87
C GLU A 689 -10.15 23.49 -11.50
N ASP A 690 -10.88 22.38 -11.34
CA ASP A 690 -11.65 22.04 -10.14
C ASP A 690 -10.87 21.09 -9.21
N GLY A 691 -10.40 21.59 -8.06
CA GLY A 691 -9.72 20.82 -7.00
C GLY A 691 -8.72 21.64 -6.16
N ASP A 692 -8.12 21.01 -5.14
CA ASP A 692 -7.08 21.66 -4.30
C ASP A 692 -5.76 21.92 -5.07
N GLU A 693 -5.51 21.18 -6.16
CA GLU A 693 -4.38 21.38 -7.06
C GLU A 693 -4.86 21.42 -8.52
N ALA A 694 -4.61 22.54 -9.22
CA ALA A 694 -4.85 22.64 -10.65
C ALA A 694 -3.92 21.67 -11.42
N ALA A 695 -4.48 20.87 -12.32
CA ALA A 695 -3.72 19.95 -13.17
C ALA A 695 -3.71 20.48 -14.60
N LEU A 696 -2.51 20.66 -15.16
CA LEU A 696 -2.32 21.16 -16.51
C LEU A 696 -1.58 20.13 -17.38
N PRO A 697 -1.97 19.98 -18.67
CA PRO A 697 -1.24 19.17 -19.62
C PRO A 697 0.21 19.65 -19.80
N SER A 698 1.12 18.71 -20.00
CA SER A 698 2.53 19.00 -20.32
C SER A 698 2.69 19.73 -21.66
N PRO A 699 3.73 20.57 -21.83
CA PRO A 699 4.15 21.07 -23.14
C PRO A 699 4.37 19.96 -24.19
N PHE A 700 4.78 18.77 -23.76
CA PHE A 700 4.91 17.61 -24.65
C PHE A 700 3.55 17.16 -25.24
N CYS A 701 2.44 17.35 -24.54
CA CYS A 701 1.10 17.08 -25.08
C CYS A 701 0.79 17.94 -26.29
N HIS A 702 1.10 19.24 -26.22
CA HIS A 702 0.87 20.17 -27.33
C HIS A 702 1.75 19.83 -28.55
N GLU A 703 3.03 19.49 -28.31
CA GLU A 703 3.93 19.04 -29.38
C GLU A 703 3.41 17.76 -30.07
N LEU A 704 2.95 16.77 -29.28
CA LEU A 704 2.41 15.53 -29.82
C LEU A 704 1.05 15.71 -30.48
N ALA A 705 0.19 16.61 -29.99
CA ALA A 705 -1.10 16.90 -30.58
C ALA A 705 -0.95 17.51 -31.99
N ALA A 706 0.11 18.28 -32.23
CA ALA A 706 0.46 18.80 -33.55
C ALA A 706 0.97 17.71 -34.52
N LEU A 707 1.44 16.57 -33.99
CA LEU A 707 1.94 15.41 -34.74
C LEU A 707 0.95 14.24 -34.77
N ALA A 708 -0.22 14.40 -34.15
CA ALA A 708 -1.24 13.36 -34.05
C ALA A 708 -1.88 13.08 -35.41
N THR A 709 -2.19 11.80 -35.66
CA THR A 709 -2.79 11.33 -36.92
C THR A 709 -4.20 10.77 -36.73
N ASP A 710 -4.61 10.49 -35.49
CA ASP A 710 -5.96 10.05 -35.17
C ASP A 710 -6.95 11.23 -35.24
N PRO A 711 -8.15 11.09 -35.82
CA PRO A 711 -9.18 12.12 -35.79
C PRO A 711 -9.41 12.65 -34.38
N ARG A 712 -9.34 13.98 -34.23
CA ARG A 712 -9.66 14.64 -32.97
C ARG A 712 -11.18 14.58 -32.74
N PRO A 713 -11.65 14.16 -31.55
CA PRO A 713 -13.06 14.29 -31.22
C PRO A 713 -13.42 15.77 -31.09
N GLU A 714 -14.43 16.23 -31.83
CA GLU A 714 -15.04 17.55 -31.61
C GLU A 714 -16.15 17.45 -30.53
N PRO A 715 -16.24 18.39 -29.57
CA PRO A 715 -15.34 19.54 -29.34
C PRO A 715 -14.02 19.15 -28.64
N ASP A 716 -12.99 20.00 -28.79
CA ASP A 716 -11.63 19.88 -28.19
C ASP A 716 -11.60 20.06 -26.65
N LEU A 717 -12.74 19.85 -25.97
CA LEU A 717 -12.88 20.02 -24.53
C LEU A 717 -12.38 18.78 -23.76
N PRO A 718 -11.83 18.96 -22.54
CA PRO A 718 -11.46 17.85 -21.68
C PRO A 718 -12.63 16.90 -21.42
N ALA A 719 -12.41 15.60 -21.64
CA ALA A 719 -13.45 14.59 -21.43
C ALA A 719 -13.86 14.51 -19.95
N ARG A 720 -15.11 14.88 -19.62
CA ARG A 720 -15.66 14.84 -18.25
C ARG A 720 -16.27 13.49 -17.88
N ALA A 721 -17.08 12.93 -18.77
CA ALA A 721 -17.79 11.67 -18.57
C ALA A 721 -17.59 10.75 -19.79
N PRO A 722 -16.38 10.22 -19.99
CA PRO A 722 -16.07 9.37 -21.14
C PRO A 722 -16.89 8.07 -21.08
N ARG A 723 -17.23 7.54 -22.26
CA ARG A 723 -17.86 6.24 -22.39
C ARG A 723 -16.82 5.15 -22.06
N VAL A 724 -17.24 4.10 -21.38
CA VAL A 724 -16.41 2.92 -21.10
C VAL A 724 -17.17 1.67 -21.52
N LEU A 725 -16.53 0.81 -22.32
CA LEU A 725 -17.09 -0.47 -22.76
C LEU A 725 -17.12 -1.54 -21.63
N ALA A 726 -17.57 -1.20 -20.43
CA ALA A 726 -17.68 -2.09 -19.28
C ALA A 726 -19.15 -2.50 -19.01
N PRO A 727 -19.45 -3.78 -18.66
CA PRO A 727 -20.82 -4.25 -18.49
C PRO A 727 -21.63 -3.42 -17.48
N ALA A 728 -21.07 -3.14 -16.30
CA ALA A 728 -21.75 -2.37 -15.25
C ALA A 728 -22.06 -0.93 -15.68
N VAL A 729 -21.14 -0.29 -16.40
CA VAL A 729 -21.32 1.09 -16.92
C VAL A 729 -22.42 1.12 -17.98
N LEU A 730 -22.43 0.13 -18.87
CA LEU A 730 -23.41 0.02 -19.94
C LEU A 730 -24.81 -0.25 -19.37
N VAL A 731 -24.94 -1.19 -18.44
CA VAL A 731 -26.20 -1.46 -17.71
C VAL A 731 -26.70 -0.21 -16.98
N GLY A 732 -25.83 0.48 -16.24
CA GLY A 732 -26.19 1.71 -15.53
C GLY A 732 -26.74 2.79 -16.47
N ARG A 733 -26.07 3.01 -17.61
CA ARG A 733 -26.53 3.99 -18.61
C ARG A 733 -27.84 3.59 -19.26
N LEU A 734 -28.02 2.32 -19.64
CA LEU A 734 -29.26 1.84 -20.24
C LEU A 734 -30.43 1.94 -19.26
N ARG A 735 -30.22 1.63 -17.97
CA ARG A 735 -31.24 1.82 -16.92
C ARG A 735 -31.64 3.28 -16.78
N ALA A 736 -30.67 4.19 -16.76
CA ALA A 736 -30.94 5.62 -16.67
C ALA A 736 -31.79 6.12 -17.87
N VAL A 737 -31.51 5.63 -19.09
CA VAL A 737 -32.30 5.97 -20.29
C VAL A 737 -33.69 5.33 -20.28
N ALA A 738 -33.78 4.05 -19.88
CA ALA A 738 -35.04 3.31 -19.83
C ALA A 738 -36.02 3.87 -18.79
N CYS A 739 -35.50 4.31 -17.64
CA CYS A 739 -36.28 4.86 -16.53
C CYS A 739 -36.38 6.39 -16.53
N ALA A 740 -35.92 7.06 -17.60
CA ALA A 740 -35.99 8.51 -17.69
C ALA A 740 -37.46 9.00 -17.76
N PRO A 741 -37.80 10.14 -17.13
CA PRO A 741 -39.15 10.71 -17.13
C PRO A 741 -39.67 10.99 -18.54
N ALA A 742 -40.97 11.29 -18.68
CA ALA A 742 -41.66 11.45 -19.96
C ALA A 742 -41.01 12.49 -20.89
N ASP A 743 -40.42 13.56 -20.33
CA ASP A 743 -39.69 14.62 -21.04
C ASP A 743 -38.21 14.26 -21.36
N GLY A 744 -37.84 12.99 -21.17
CA GLY A 744 -36.51 12.46 -21.38
C GLY A 744 -36.19 12.06 -22.83
N PRO A 745 -35.19 11.19 -23.06
CA PRO A 745 -34.74 10.80 -24.40
C PRO A 745 -35.88 10.25 -25.28
N GLU A 746 -35.81 10.50 -26.59
CA GLU A 746 -36.81 10.10 -27.60
C GLU A 746 -37.28 8.64 -27.42
N GLY A 747 -38.56 8.36 -27.70
CA GLY A 747 -39.16 7.04 -27.46
C GLY A 747 -38.36 5.86 -28.04
N ILE A 748 -37.74 6.04 -29.22
CA ILE A 748 -36.89 5.04 -29.88
C ILE A 748 -35.66 4.70 -29.02
N ALA A 749 -35.02 5.68 -28.39
CA ALA A 749 -33.85 5.45 -27.54
C ALA A 749 -34.23 4.68 -26.27
N ARG A 750 -35.42 4.96 -25.70
CA ARG A 750 -35.97 4.23 -24.54
C ARG A 750 -36.27 2.77 -24.89
N GLU A 751 -36.95 2.51 -26.01
CA GLU A 751 -37.25 1.16 -26.50
C GLU A 751 -35.97 0.37 -26.81
N CYS A 752 -34.99 1.01 -27.46
CA CYS A 752 -33.70 0.40 -27.72
C CYS A 752 -32.98 0.03 -26.42
N ALA A 753 -33.00 0.92 -25.42
CA ALA A 753 -32.37 0.67 -24.13
C ALA A 753 -32.99 -0.53 -23.39
N ALA A 754 -34.32 -0.60 -23.35
CA ALA A 754 -35.05 -1.73 -22.78
C ALA A 754 -34.73 -3.05 -23.52
N THR A 755 -34.67 -3.00 -24.86
CA THR A 755 -34.31 -4.17 -25.68
C THR A 755 -32.90 -4.67 -25.38
N GLN A 756 -31.91 -3.77 -25.24
CA GLN A 756 -30.55 -4.18 -24.87
C GLN A 756 -30.47 -4.72 -23.44
N LEU A 757 -31.19 -4.12 -22.48
CA LEU A 757 -31.26 -4.65 -21.12
C LEU A 757 -31.84 -6.07 -21.08
N ALA A 758 -32.91 -6.34 -21.84
CA ALA A 758 -33.49 -7.68 -21.93
C ALA A 758 -32.49 -8.71 -22.48
N ARG A 759 -31.70 -8.34 -23.50
CA ARG A 759 -30.62 -9.20 -24.04
C ARG A 759 -29.54 -9.47 -22.98
N MET A 760 -29.14 -8.44 -22.23
CA MET A 760 -28.13 -8.57 -21.17
C MET A 760 -28.62 -9.42 -20.00
N ALA A 761 -29.89 -9.27 -19.61
CA ALA A 761 -30.52 -10.09 -18.57
C ALA A 761 -30.58 -11.57 -18.99
N ALA A 762 -30.97 -11.86 -20.24
CA ALA A 762 -30.96 -13.22 -20.79
C ALA A 762 -29.56 -13.86 -20.83
N ALA A 763 -28.51 -13.03 -20.96
CA ALA A 763 -27.12 -13.46 -20.89
C ALA A 763 -26.57 -13.56 -19.45
N GLY A 764 -27.38 -13.27 -18.43
CA GLY A 764 -26.99 -13.36 -17.02
C GLY A 764 -26.14 -12.20 -16.51
N ILE A 765 -26.15 -11.04 -17.18
CA ILE A 765 -25.38 -9.87 -16.73
C ILE A 765 -26.02 -9.26 -15.47
N PRO A 766 -25.29 -9.16 -14.34
CA PRO A 766 -25.83 -8.60 -13.11
C PRO A 766 -26.30 -7.14 -13.26
N GLY A 767 -27.44 -6.82 -12.66
CA GLY A 767 -28.09 -5.52 -12.67
C GLY A 767 -28.93 -5.22 -13.91
N ALA A 768 -28.91 -6.08 -14.95
CA ALA A 768 -29.72 -5.87 -16.15
C ALA A 768 -31.21 -6.20 -15.92
N ASP A 769 -31.50 -7.26 -15.17
CA ASP A 769 -32.85 -7.69 -14.81
C ASP A 769 -33.46 -6.74 -13.75
N PRO A 770 -34.68 -6.20 -13.95
CA PRO A 770 -35.39 -5.42 -12.95
C PRO A 770 -35.53 -6.08 -11.57
N ALA A 771 -35.58 -7.41 -11.49
CA ALA A 771 -35.64 -8.15 -10.22
C ALA A 771 -34.39 -7.95 -9.35
N GLN A 772 -33.27 -7.48 -9.93
CA GLN A 772 -32.02 -7.21 -9.23
C GLN A 772 -31.87 -5.73 -8.85
N TRP A 773 -32.86 -4.88 -9.13
CA TRP A 773 -32.78 -3.45 -8.85
C TRP A 773 -33.19 -3.19 -7.40
N TYR A 774 -32.31 -2.57 -6.62
CA TYR A 774 -32.56 -2.27 -5.20
C TYR A 774 -33.87 -1.51 -4.92
N GLY A 775 -34.31 -0.64 -5.84
CA GLY A 775 -35.58 0.10 -5.71
C GLY A 775 -36.85 -0.71 -5.99
N MET A 776 -36.71 -1.95 -6.48
CA MET A 776 -37.83 -2.85 -6.80
C MET A 776 -37.98 -3.98 -5.77
N THR A 777 -37.07 -4.09 -4.81
CA THR A 777 -37.13 -5.14 -3.78
C THR A 777 -38.33 -4.89 -2.85
N PRO A 778 -39.28 -5.84 -2.73
CA PRO A 778 -40.38 -5.70 -1.80
C PRO A 778 -39.90 -5.74 -0.35
N VAL A 779 -40.68 -5.15 0.55
CA VAL A 779 -40.48 -5.32 1.99
C VAL A 779 -40.59 -6.79 2.39
N SER A 780 -39.76 -7.23 3.34
CA SER A 780 -39.70 -8.63 3.77
C SER A 780 -40.93 -9.06 4.58
N SER A 781 -41.58 -8.12 5.25
CA SER A 781 -42.83 -8.31 6.00
C SER A 781 -43.51 -6.97 6.23
N ASP A 782 -44.83 -6.95 6.15
CA ASP A 782 -45.71 -5.84 6.57
C ASP A 782 -46.46 -6.20 7.87
N GLU A 783 -46.08 -7.27 8.55
CA GLU A 783 -46.72 -7.70 9.79
C GLU A 783 -46.32 -6.78 10.96
N PRO A 784 -47.26 -6.45 11.87
CA PRO A 784 -46.92 -5.75 13.10
C PRO A 784 -46.03 -6.64 13.99
N LEU A 785 -45.27 -6.03 14.90
CA LEU A 785 -44.42 -6.75 15.86
C LEU A 785 -45.21 -7.67 16.79
N TRP A 786 -46.47 -7.33 17.04
CA TRP A 786 -47.40 -8.12 17.84
C TRP A 786 -48.84 -7.84 17.40
N SER A 787 -49.75 -8.77 17.68
CA SER A 787 -51.18 -8.70 17.35
C SER A 787 -52.03 -9.26 18.49
N GLY A 788 -53.32 -8.89 18.52
CA GLY A 788 -54.29 -9.29 19.55
C GLY A 788 -54.58 -8.19 20.59
N GLY A 789 -55.84 -8.07 21.00
CA GLY A 789 -56.29 -7.08 22.00
C GLY A 789 -55.77 -7.34 23.41
N ASP A 790 -55.47 -8.59 23.76
CA ASP A 790 -54.97 -8.99 25.08
C ASP A 790 -53.45 -8.77 25.28
N HIS A 791 -52.76 -8.17 24.30
CA HIS A 791 -51.31 -8.01 24.38
C HIS A 791 -50.93 -6.99 25.45
N THR A 792 -49.98 -7.34 26.32
CA THR A 792 -49.42 -6.43 27.33
C THR A 792 -48.01 -5.99 26.96
N VAL A 793 -47.81 -4.70 26.73
CA VAL A 793 -46.50 -4.10 26.45
C VAL A 793 -45.77 -3.81 27.76
N THR A 794 -44.53 -4.28 27.86
CA THR A 794 -43.65 -3.93 29.00
C THR A 794 -42.83 -2.68 28.69
N LEU A 795 -43.05 -1.63 29.48
CA LEU A 795 -42.32 -0.36 29.37
C LEU A 795 -41.49 -0.08 30.63
N SER A 796 -40.26 0.39 30.41
CA SER A 796 -39.48 1.06 31.46
C SER A 796 -39.63 2.58 31.36
N PRO A 797 -39.36 3.33 32.44
CA PRO A 797 -39.35 4.79 32.43
C PRO A 797 -38.44 5.44 31.37
N SER A 798 -37.25 4.88 31.13
CA SER A 798 -36.37 5.31 30.04
C SER A 798 -36.93 5.00 28.65
N THR A 799 -37.63 3.87 28.52
CA THR A 799 -38.29 3.44 27.27
C THR A 799 -39.44 4.37 26.91
N LEU A 800 -40.23 4.80 27.90
CA LEU A 800 -41.35 5.73 27.70
C LEU A 800 -40.86 7.07 27.11
N GLN A 801 -39.77 7.61 27.64
CA GLN A 801 -39.17 8.83 27.10
C GLN A 801 -38.70 8.62 25.66
N THR A 802 -38.00 7.51 25.37
CA THR A 802 -37.50 7.24 24.02
C THR A 802 -38.64 7.05 23.01
N LEU A 803 -39.73 6.38 23.39
CA LEU A 803 -40.93 6.21 22.56
C LEU A 803 -41.66 7.53 22.32
N THR A 804 -41.74 8.39 23.34
CA THR A 804 -42.34 9.72 23.21
C THR A 804 -41.52 10.59 22.27
N ASP A 805 -40.20 10.59 22.44
CA ASP A 805 -39.26 11.35 21.63
C ASP A 805 -39.26 10.88 20.17
N CYS A 806 -39.11 9.57 19.92
CA CYS A 806 -39.08 9.00 18.58
C CYS A 806 -39.32 7.46 18.60
N PRO A 807 -40.50 6.97 18.18
CA PRO A 807 -40.79 5.53 18.10
C PRO A 807 -39.84 4.73 17.20
N LEU A 808 -39.35 5.32 16.10
CA LEU A 808 -38.37 4.65 15.23
C LEU A 808 -37.04 4.42 15.95
N ARG A 809 -36.58 5.39 16.75
CA ARG A 809 -35.34 5.25 17.54
C ARG A 809 -35.47 4.09 18.53
N TRP A 810 -36.60 4.04 19.24
CA TRP A 810 -36.90 2.94 20.16
C TRP A 810 -36.81 1.57 19.47
N LEU A 811 -37.44 1.41 18.30
CA LEU A 811 -37.42 0.15 17.56
C LEU A 811 -35.98 -0.27 17.25
N LEU A 812 -35.21 0.62 16.62
CA LEU A 812 -33.88 0.27 16.15
C LEU A 812 -32.91 0.02 17.31
N GLU A 813 -32.92 0.84 18.36
CA GLU A 813 -32.06 0.63 19.54
C GLU A 813 -32.40 -0.65 20.28
N ARG A 814 -33.70 -0.95 20.47
CA ARG A 814 -34.15 -2.19 21.13
C ARG A 814 -33.71 -3.44 20.38
N HIS A 815 -33.55 -3.35 19.06
CA HIS A 815 -33.20 -4.47 18.19
C HIS A 815 -31.76 -4.41 17.65
N GLY A 816 -30.86 -3.68 18.32
CA GLY A 816 -29.41 -3.78 18.10
C GLY A 816 -28.74 -2.55 17.45
N GLY A 817 -29.50 -1.52 17.12
CA GLY A 817 -29.03 -0.21 16.65
C GLY A 817 -28.46 0.67 17.78
N SER A 818 -27.76 0.09 18.74
CA SER A 818 -27.15 0.78 19.87
C SER A 818 -25.63 0.75 19.76
N ASP A 819 -24.96 1.86 20.09
CA ASP A 819 -23.50 1.87 20.19
C ASP A 819 -22.99 1.03 21.36
N ALA A 820 -21.72 0.64 21.31
CA ALA A 820 -21.07 0.01 22.45
C ALA A 820 -21.10 0.96 23.67
N ARG A 821 -21.31 0.42 24.88
CA ARG A 821 -21.26 1.24 26.10
C ARG A 821 -19.91 1.95 26.18
N ASP A 822 -19.95 3.28 26.21
CA ASP A 822 -18.79 4.11 26.39
C ASP A 822 -18.33 4.11 27.85
N VAL A 823 -17.09 4.56 28.08
CA VAL A 823 -16.51 4.66 29.43
C VAL A 823 -17.37 5.56 30.33
N ARG A 824 -17.99 6.61 29.77
CA ARG A 824 -18.83 7.55 30.54
C ARG A 824 -20.09 6.88 31.07
N SER A 825 -20.79 6.09 30.26
CA SER A 825 -21.97 5.31 30.68
C SER A 825 -21.59 4.29 31.76
N ALA A 826 -20.46 3.59 31.58
CA ALA A 826 -19.96 2.64 32.57
C ALA A 826 -19.62 3.32 33.92
N VAL A 827 -18.98 4.49 33.89
CA VAL A 827 -18.70 5.30 35.08
C VAL A 827 -19.99 5.78 35.75
N GLY A 828 -20.98 6.21 34.97
CA GLY A 828 -22.30 6.57 35.49
C GLY A 828 -22.94 5.42 36.26
N SER A 829 -23.02 4.23 35.66
CA SER A 829 -23.55 3.04 36.33
C SER A 829 -22.76 2.63 37.57
N LEU A 830 -21.43 2.80 37.55
CA LEU A 830 -20.58 2.57 38.72
C LEU A 830 -20.95 3.52 39.87
N VAL A 831 -21.16 4.81 39.58
CA VAL A 831 -21.60 5.78 40.59
C VAL A 831 -22.95 5.38 41.18
N HIS A 832 -23.96 5.05 40.36
CA HIS A 832 -25.26 4.58 40.87
C HIS A 832 -25.13 3.35 41.79
N ALA A 833 -24.33 2.36 41.39
CA ALA A 833 -24.10 1.16 42.20
C ALA A 833 -23.44 1.46 43.55
N LEU A 834 -22.54 2.44 43.61
CA LEU A 834 -21.95 2.89 44.87
C LEU A 834 -22.96 3.62 45.77
N LEU A 835 -23.83 4.45 45.17
CA LEU A 835 -24.82 5.25 45.88
C LEU A 835 -26.02 4.44 46.40
N ALA A 836 -26.22 3.24 45.85
CA ALA A 836 -27.29 2.32 46.24
C ALA A 836 -27.14 1.74 47.66
N ASP A 837 -25.95 1.73 48.25
CA ASP A 837 -25.75 1.19 49.61
C ASP A 837 -26.00 2.28 50.68
N PRO A 838 -27.11 2.20 51.44
CA PRO A 838 -27.50 3.24 52.37
C PRO A 838 -26.58 3.34 53.60
N GLY A 839 -25.84 2.26 53.91
CA GLY A 839 -25.00 2.16 55.11
C GLY A 839 -23.59 2.74 54.97
N ARG A 840 -23.17 3.10 53.75
CA ARG A 840 -21.79 3.55 53.50
C ARG A 840 -21.55 5.01 53.87
N THR A 841 -20.40 5.24 54.50
CA THR A 841 -19.85 6.58 54.72
C THR A 841 -19.19 7.11 53.46
N GLU A 842 -19.03 8.44 53.37
CA GLU A 842 -18.35 9.08 52.23
C GLU A 842 -16.95 8.48 51.98
N SER A 843 -16.17 8.26 53.04
CA SER A 843 -14.83 7.68 52.92
C SER A 843 -14.84 6.27 52.35
N GLN A 844 -15.86 5.46 52.68
CA GLN A 844 -16.02 4.11 52.13
C GLN A 844 -16.37 4.16 50.63
N LEU A 845 -17.29 5.05 50.23
CA LEU A 845 -17.67 5.24 48.81
C LEU A 845 -16.48 5.69 47.96
N VAL A 846 -15.69 6.64 48.46
CA VAL A 846 -14.50 7.16 47.76
C VAL A 846 -13.42 6.09 47.60
N ASN A 847 -13.16 5.28 48.64
CA ASN A 847 -12.17 4.21 48.59
C ASN A 847 -12.56 3.12 47.59
N GLU A 848 -13.84 2.76 47.52
CA GLU A 848 -14.32 1.76 46.57
C GLU A 848 -14.28 2.28 45.13
N LEU A 849 -14.66 3.54 44.91
CA LEU A 849 -14.52 4.19 43.61
C LEU A 849 -13.06 4.14 43.13
N GLN A 850 -12.09 4.49 43.99
CA GLN A 850 -10.66 4.46 43.63
C GLN A 850 -10.18 3.06 43.25
N THR A 851 -10.65 2.04 43.96
CA THR A 851 -10.28 0.64 43.70
C THR A 851 -10.78 0.18 42.34
N LEU A 852 -12.04 0.49 42.01
CA LEU A 852 -12.64 0.12 40.73
C LEU A 852 -12.17 0.99 39.56
N TRP A 853 -11.73 2.23 39.83
CA TRP A 853 -11.27 3.17 38.81
C TRP A 853 -10.07 2.66 38.01
N GLN A 854 -9.17 1.91 38.66
CA GLN A 854 -7.97 1.36 38.04
C GLN A 854 -8.27 0.36 36.91
N GLN A 855 -9.50 -0.17 36.86
CA GLN A 855 -9.93 -1.18 35.88
C GLN A 855 -10.67 -0.56 34.68
N LEU A 856 -10.90 0.75 34.68
CA LEU A 856 -11.63 1.44 33.62
C LEU A 856 -10.71 1.73 32.42
N PRO A 857 -11.17 1.47 31.17
CA PRO A 857 -10.33 1.58 29.99
C PRO A 857 -10.25 3.02 29.48
N PHE A 858 -9.62 3.90 30.27
CA PHE A 858 -9.30 5.26 29.82
C PHE A 858 -8.10 5.23 28.88
N GLU A 859 -8.20 5.95 27.76
CA GLU A 859 -7.12 6.05 26.78
C GLU A 859 -5.92 6.86 27.32
N ALA A 860 -6.15 7.78 28.25
CA ALA A 860 -5.12 8.66 28.80
C ALA A 860 -5.21 8.77 30.33
N ALA A 861 -4.08 8.58 31.01
CA ALA A 861 -3.98 8.60 32.47
C ALA A 861 -4.39 9.96 33.08
N TRP A 862 -3.92 11.08 32.52
CA TRP A 862 -4.28 12.42 33.02
C TRP A 862 -5.79 12.70 32.95
N HIS A 863 -6.47 12.17 31.92
CA HIS A 863 -7.91 12.31 31.77
C HIS A 863 -8.64 11.42 32.78
N ALA A 864 -8.14 10.19 33.01
CA ALA A 864 -8.64 9.31 34.06
C ALA A 864 -8.56 9.96 35.45
N ASP A 865 -7.44 10.62 35.77
CA ASP A 865 -7.23 11.30 37.06
C ASP A 865 -8.17 12.49 37.25
N ASN A 866 -8.35 13.31 36.21
CA ASN A 866 -9.27 14.44 36.23
C ASN A 866 -10.73 13.98 36.40
N GLU A 867 -11.12 12.95 35.66
CA GLU A 867 -12.45 12.35 35.81
C GLU A 867 -12.63 11.71 37.20
N LEU A 868 -11.60 11.08 37.77
CA LEU A 868 -11.68 10.54 39.14
C LEU A 868 -11.95 11.64 40.16
N ALA A 869 -11.23 12.77 40.08
CA ALA A 869 -11.44 13.91 40.97
C ALA A 869 -12.88 14.43 40.87
N ARG A 870 -13.43 14.51 39.65
CA ARG A 870 -14.83 14.91 39.43
C ARG A 870 -15.82 13.97 40.11
N HIS A 871 -15.67 12.64 39.94
CA HIS A 871 -16.61 11.68 40.52
C HIS A 871 -16.46 11.54 42.04
N ARG A 872 -15.26 11.77 42.61
CA ARG A 872 -15.11 11.93 44.06
C ARG A 872 -15.96 13.09 44.58
N ALA A 873 -15.90 14.25 43.92
CA ALA A 873 -16.71 15.41 44.30
C ALA A 873 -18.23 15.12 44.18
N MET A 874 -18.66 14.29 43.22
CA MET A 874 -20.06 13.86 43.12
C MET A 874 -20.49 13.02 44.35
N LEU A 875 -19.65 12.11 44.82
CA LEU A 875 -19.94 11.28 46.01
C LEU A 875 -20.00 12.14 47.28
N SER A 876 -19.08 13.10 47.44
CA SER A 876 -19.12 14.09 48.53
C SER A 876 -20.40 14.93 48.47
N GLY A 877 -20.78 15.39 47.27
CA GLY A 877 -22.00 16.15 47.04
C GLY A 877 -23.27 15.36 47.38
N PHE A 878 -23.31 14.07 47.07
CA PHE A 878 -24.40 13.19 47.49
C PHE A 878 -24.47 13.02 49.00
N ALA A 879 -23.32 12.81 49.68
CA ALA A 879 -23.29 12.66 51.13
C ALA A 879 -23.82 13.92 51.85
N GLN A 880 -23.42 15.10 51.38
CA GLN A 880 -23.92 16.39 51.87
C GLN A 880 -25.43 16.55 51.63
N TRP A 881 -25.90 16.26 50.42
CA TRP A 881 -27.32 16.32 50.07
C TRP A 881 -28.17 15.43 50.96
N ARG A 882 -27.70 14.19 51.20
CA ARG A 882 -28.38 13.20 52.05
C ARG A 882 -28.52 13.70 53.49
N GLU A 883 -27.50 14.36 54.04
CA GLU A 883 -27.55 14.91 55.40
C GLU A 883 -28.53 16.09 55.51
N GLN A 884 -28.51 17.01 54.55
CA GLN A 884 -29.37 18.20 54.54
C GLN A 884 -30.84 17.85 54.40
N THR A 885 -31.17 16.86 53.57
CA THR A 885 -32.55 16.45 53.27
C THR A 885 -33.17 15.54 54.33
N ARG A 886 -32.41 15.05 55.32
CA ARG A 886 -32.96 14.21 56.42
C ARG A 886 -33.97 14.91 57.32
N ARG A 887 -34.03 16.24 57.26
CA ARG A 887 -35.04 17.03 57.98
C ARG A 887 -36.37 17.13 57.24
N GLU A 888 -36.38 16.83 55.95
CA GLU A 888 -37.54 16.91 55.05
C GLU A 888 -38.07 15.51 54.68
N PHE A 889 -37.19 14.51 54.65
CA PHE A 889 -37.51 13.18 54.17
C PHE A 889 -36.95 12.05 55.04
N THR A 890 -37.74 10.97 55.13
CA THR A 890 -37.31 9.68 55.69
C THR A 890 -37.13 8.66 54.57
N GLU A 891 -35.97 8.00 54.53
CA GLU A 891 -35.67 6.97 53.51
C GLU A 891 -36.59 5.76 53.65
N VAL A 892 -37.26 5.41 52.56
CA VAL A 892 -38.06 4.16 52.46
C VAL A 892 -37.22 3.05 51.86
N GLY A 893 -36.47 3.35 50.80
CA GLY A 893 -35.59 2.38 50.16
C GLY A 893 -34.72 2.97 49.06
N THR A 894 -33.72 2.19 48.64
CA THR A 894 -32.80 2.47 47.53
C THR A 894 -32.89 1.33 46.53
N GLU A 895 -32.71 1.63 45.23
CA GLU A 895 -32.79 0.64 44.15
C GLU A 895 -34.10 -0.19 44.21
N VAL A 896 -35.23 0.48 44.44
CA VAL A 896 -36.54 -0.17 44.64
C VAL A 896 -37.09 -0.66 43.31
N ASP A 897 -37.35 -1.98 43.21
CA ASP A 897 -37.93 -2.59 42.02
C ASP A 897 -39.42 -2.22 41.90
N VAL A 898 -39.83 -1.79 40.71
CA VAL A 898 -41.22 -1.48 40.34
C VAL A 898 -41.64 -2.46 39.26
N ASP A 899 -42.69 -3.24 39.51
CA ASP A 899 -43.24 -4.19 38.55
C ASP A 899 -44.76 -4.35 38.72
N GLY A 900 -45.54 -3.91 37.74
CA GLY A 900 -46.99 -4.09 37.79
C GLY A 900 -47.74 -3.47 36.61
N LEU A 901 -49.05 -3.69 36.56
CA LEU A 901 -49.94 -3.18 35.52
C LEU A 901 -50.44 -1.78 35.91
N ILE A 902 -50.35 -0.83 34.99
CA ILE A 902 -50.90 0.54 35.16
C ILE A 902 -52.10 0.79 34.22
N GLY A 903 -52.27 -0.06 33.21
CA GLY A 903 -53.45 -0.07 32.35
C GLY A 903 -53.77 -1.50 31.90
N GLU A 904 -55.04 -1.89 32.00
CA GLU A 904 -55.55 -3.13 31.45
C GLU A 904 -55.79 -2.99 29.94
N PRO A 905 -55.78 -4.09 29.17
CA PRO A 905 -56.19 -4.04 27.77
C PRO A 905 -57.65 -3.59 27.67
N ASP A 906 -57.95 -2.69 26.74
CA ASP A 906 -59.31 -2.16 26.53
C ASP A 906 -59.95 -2.78 25.27
N ASP A 907 -61.28 -2.85 25.26
CA ASP A 907 -62.09 -3.36 24.13
C ASP A 907 -61.89 -2.52 22.84
N ASP A 908 -61.44 -1.27 22.99
CA ASP A 908 -61.07 -0.35 21.90
C ASP A 908 -59.69 -0.66 21.27
N GLY A 909 -59.02 -1.73 21.69
CA GLY A 909 -57.81 -2.27 21.06
C GLY A 909 -56.49 -1.66 21.55
N ALA A 910 -56.49 -0.94 22.67
CA ALA A 910 -55.28 -0.46 23.33
C ALA A 910 -54.61 -1.61 24.12
N PRO A 911 -53.28 -1.81 24.03
CA PRO A 911 -52.61 -2.88 24.75
C PRO A 911 -52.57 -2.59 26.26
N GLY A 912 -52.58 -3.66 27.05
CA GLY A 912 -52.23 -3.57 28.46
C GLY A 912 -50.82 -3.00 28.65
N VAL A 913 -50.58 -2.25 29.71
CA VAL A 913 -49.25 -1.67 29.98
C VAL A 913 -48.72 -2.15 31.32
N ARG A 914 -47.64 -2.94 31.26
CA ARG A 914 -46.85 -3.34 32.41
C ARG A 914 -45.65 -2.42 32.56
N VAL A 915 -45.55 -1.74 33.69
CA VAL A 915 -44.40 -0.93 34.04
C VAL A 915 -43.40 -1.81 34.77
N ARG A 916 -42.17 -1.86 34.25
CA ARG A 916 -41.05 -2.53 34.89
C ARG A 916 -39.83 -1.63 34.90
N GLY A 917 -39.29 -1.38 36.08
CA GLY A 917 -38.14 -0.52 36.26
C GLY A 917 -37.55 -0.63 37.65
N ARG A 918 -36.54 0.19 37.89
CA ARG A 918 -35.91 0.30 39.19
C ARG A 918 -35.71 1.76 39.52
N LEU A 919 -36.26 2.16 40.65
CA LEU A 919 -36.24 3.52 41.15
C LEU A 919 -35.00 3.69 42.03
N ASP A 920 -34.17 4.69 41.71
CA ASP A 920 -32.88 4.90 42.40
C ASP A 920 -33.07 5.05 43.91
N ARG A 921 -34.05 5.87 44.34
CA ARG A 921 -34.27 6.16 45.75
C ARG A 921 -35.70 6.62 46.04
N LEU A 922 -36.33 6.02 47.06
CA LEU A 922 -37.68 6.31 47.52
C LEU A 922 -37.62 6.95 48.92
N GLU A 923 -38.26 8.10 49.04
CA GLU A 923 -38.31 8.91 50.26
C GLU A 923 -39.75 9.07 50.72
N ARG A 924 -39.96 9.43 51.99
CA ARG A 924 -41.26 9.77 52.57
C ARG A 924 -41.23 11.17 53.16
N ASP A 925 -42.20 12.01 52.78
CA ASP A 925 -42.35 13.37 53.31
C ASP A 925 -43.04 13.39 54.69
N ASP A 926 -43.04 14.56 55.35
CA ASP A 926 -43.69 14.76 56.66
C ASP A 926 -45.21 14.50 56.66
N ALA A 927 -45.85 14.52 55.48
CA ALA A 927 -47.27 14.18 55.31
C ALA A 927 -47.50 12.68 55.08
N GLY A 928 -46.44 11.86 55.07
CA GLY A 928 -46.48 10.42 54.89
C GLY A 928 -46.57 9.96 53.41
N ARG A 929 -46.44 10.88 52.45
CA ARG A 929 -46.51 10.58 51.00
C ARG A 929 -45.15 10.15 50.45
N LEU A 930 -45.16 9.33 49.40
CA LEU A 930 -43.95 8.78 48.78
C LEU A 930 -43.38 9.74 47.72
N VAL A 931 -42.12 10.15 47.89
CA VAL A 931 -41.39 11.03 46.98
C VAL A 931 -40.36 10.23 46.18
N VAL A 932 -40.44 10.33 44.86
CA VAL A 932 -39.53 9.65 43.93
C VAL A 932 -38.26 10.47 43.76
N VAL A 933 -37.09 9.89 44.02
CA VAL A 933 -35.79 10.56 43.77
C VAL A 933 -35.01 9.80 42.71
N ASP A 934 -34.61 10.51 41.66
CA ASP A 934 -33.75 10.01 40.58
C ASP A 934 -32.43 10.80 40.56
N LEU A 935 -31.32 10.07 40.61
CA LEU A 935 -29.98 10.64 40.71
C LEU A 935 -29.40 10.77 39.31
N LYS A 936 -28.89 11.96 38.96
CA LYS A 936 -28.26 12.21 37.65
C LYS A 936 -26.79 12.59 37.82
N THR A 937 -25.92 11.91 37.08
CA THR A 937 -24.46 12.18 37.06
C THR A 937 -24.05 13.26 36.04
N GLY A 938 -25.00 13.77 35.25
CA GLY A 938 -24.76 14.79 34.22
C GLY A 938 -24.51 16.21 34.77
N LYS A 939 -23.82 17.05 33.98
CA LYS A 939 -23.50 18.45 34.32
C LYS A 939 -24.61 19.45 33.95
N SER A 940 -25.54 19.06 33.08
CA SER A 940 -26.56 19.94 32.52
C SER A 940 -27.93 19.55 33.06
N PRO A 941 -28.46 20.24 34.09
CA PRO A 941 -29.80 20.00 34.57
C PRO A 941 -30.83 20.46 33.55
N VAL A 942 -31.96 19.76 33.47
CA VAL A 942 -33.12 20.22 32.69
C VAL A 942 -33.66 21.54 33.23
N THR A 943 -34.45 22.25 32.43
CA THR A 943 -35.13 23.46 32.90
C THR A 943 -36.18 23.11 33.96
N LYS A 944 -36.64 24.10 34.74
CA LYS A 944 -37.69 23.86 35.74
C LYS A 944 -39.00 23.39 35.09
N ASP A 945 -39.35 23.96 33.94
CA ASP A 945 -40.58 23.62 33.22
C ASP A 945 -40.49 22.22 32.57
N ASP A 946 -39.32 21.84 32.05
CA ASP A 946 -39.11 20.49 31.50
C ASP A 946 -39.14 19.41 32.59
N ALA A 947 -38.67 19.73 33.80
CA ALA A 947 -38.76 18.81 34.94
C ALA A 947 -40.21 18.48 35.30
N GLN A 948 -41.11 19.46 35.22
CA GLN A 948 -42.55 19.24 35.45
C GLN A 948 -43.18 18.29 34.41
N ARG A 949 -42.61 18.23 33.21
CA ARG A 949 -43.03 17.33 32.11
C ARG A 949 -42.16 16.07 31.99
N HIS A 950 -41.37 15.74 33.01
CA HIS A 950 -40.40 14.66 32.93
C HIS A 950 -41.07 13.28 32.99
N ALA A 951 -41.04 12.55 31.87
CA ALA A 951 -41.74 11.28 31.71
C ALA A 951 -41.28 10.18 32.68
N GLN A 952 -39.98 10.14 33.02
CA GLN A 952 -39.44 9.13 33.93
C GLN A 952 -39.99 9.28 35.36
N LEU A 953 -40.08 10.52 35.86
CA LEU A 953 -40.59 10.79 37.20
C LEU A 953 -42.11 10.58 37.25
N ALA A 954 -42.83 11.06 36.22
CA ALA A 954 -44.27 10.87 36.13
C ALA A 954 -44.67 9.39 36.10
N MET A 955 -43.90 8.53 35.42
CA MET A 955 -44.15 7.09 35.38
C MET A 955 -43.98 6.41 36.75
N TYR A 956 -42.99 6.82 37.53
CA TYR A 956 -42.82 6.32 38.90
C TYR A 956 -43.89 6.86 39.85
N GLN A 957 -44.28 8.14 39.73
CA GLN A 957 -45.40 8.70 40.49
C GLN A 957 -46.73 7.98 40.16
N LEU A 958 -46.95 7.61 38.90
CA LEU A 958 -48.08 6.76 38.50
C LEU A 958 -48.01 5.36 39.09
N ALA A 959 -46.82 4.76 39.17
CA ALA A 959 -46.63 3.46 39.80
C ALA A 959 -46.95 3.50 41.32
N VAL A 960 -46.57 4.58 42.01
CA VAL A 960 -46.99 4.86 43.39
C VAL A 960 -48.52 4.93 43.45
N ALA A 961 -49.15 5.79 42.64
CA ALA A 961 -50.60 6.00 42.64
C ALA A 961 -51.42 4.74 42.26
N ALA A 962 -50.83 3.83 41.48
CA ALA A 962 -51.43 2.55 41.11
C ALA A 962 -51.22 1.45 42.18
N GLY A 963 -50.58 1.77 43.32
CA GLY A 963 -50.35 0.83 44.41
C GLY A 963 -49.32 -0.26 44.08
N LEU A 964 -48.38 -0.01 43.15
CA LEU A 964 -47.37 -0.99 42.75
C LEU A 964 -46.21 -1.13 43.75
N LEU A 965 -46.17 -0.26 44.76
CA LEU A 965 -45.17 -0.26 45.82
C LEU A 965 -45.82 -0.70 47.15
N PRO A 966 -45.17 -1.56 47.94
CA PRO A 966 -45.75 -2.09 49.18
C PRO A 966 -45.88 -1.03 50.29
N ASP A 967 -45.13 0.08 50.19
CA ASP A 967 -44.96 1.06 51.27
C ASP A 967 -46.00 2.20 51.27
N GLY A 968 -46.87 2.30 50.26
CA GLY A 968 -47.94 3.29 50.18
C GLY A 968 -48.39 3.62 48.75
N ASP A 969 -49.54 4.26 48.61
CA ASP A 969 -50.21 4.56 47.33
C ASP A 969 -50.37 6.08 47.04
N GLN A 970 -49.88 6.95 47.91
CA GLN A 970 -49.99 8.41 47.76
C GLN A 970 -48.69 9.04 47.23
N PRO A 971 -48.65 9.62 46.02
CA PRO A 971 -47.47 10.29 45.48
C PRO A 971 -47.28 11.69 46.11
N GLY A 972 -46.06 11.96 46.57
CA GLY A 972 -45.61 13.24 47.14
C GLY A 972 -44.84 14.14 46.15
N GLY A 973 -44.67 13.71 44.90
CA GLY A 973 -43.87 14.41 43.88
C GLY A 973 -42.61 13.63 43.47
N GLY A 974 -41.79 14.26 42.63
CA GLY A 974 -40.51 13.69 42.18
C GLY A 974 -39.36 14.71 42.22
N ARG A 975 -38.14 14.23 42.46
CA ARG A 975 -36.91 15.04 42.46
C ARG A 975 -35.84 14.46 41.54
N LEU A 976 -35.26 15.31 40.69
CA LEU A 976 -34.04 15.04 39.94
C LEU A 976 -32.86 15.69 40.66
N VAL A 977 -31.90 14.90 41.12
CA VAL A 977 -30.71 15.38 41.83
C VAL A 977 -29.48 15.28 40.93
N TYR A 978 -28.92 16.41 40.50
CA TYR A 978 -27.78 16.47 39.58
C TYR A 978 -26.45 16.54 40.33
N LEU A 979 -25.89 15.37 40.64
CA LEU A 979 -24.62 15.21 41.35
C LEU A 979 -23.43 15.82 40.59
N GLY A 980 -23.50 15.82 39.26
CA GLY A 980 -22.47 16.39 38.39
C GLY A 980 -22.46 17.92 38.32
N LYS A 981 -23.41 18.60 38.95
CA LYS A 981 -23.49 20.07 39.01
C LYS A 981 -23.59 20.56 40.46
N PRO A 982 -22.46 20.78 41.14
CA PRO A 982 -22.46 21.35 42.49
C PRO A 982 -22.92 22.82 42.46
N THR A 983 -23.66 23.22 43.48
CA THR A 983 -24.06 24.60 43.77
C THR A 983 -23.65 24.97 45.20
N ALA A 984 -23.84 26.23 45.60
CA ALA A 984 -23.48 26.69 46.96
C ALA A 984 -24.20 25.93 48.08
N GLY A 985 -25.36 25.31 47.79
CA GLY A 985 -26.17 24.56 48.74
C GLY A 985 -26.16 23.04 48.54
N GLY A 986 -25.25 22.47 47.75
CA GLY A 986 -25.27 21.04 47.39
C GLY A 986 -25.53 20.81 45.89
N PRO A 987 -25.81 19.57 45.45
CA PRO A 987 -26.12 19.27 44.05
C PRO A 987 -27.38 20.02 43.58
N ALA A 988 -27.43 20.38 42.29
CA ALA A 988 -28.59 21.07 41.74
C ALA A 988 -29.83 20.15 41.69
N GLU A 989 -30.98 20.63 42.18
CA GLU A 989 -32.23 19.87 42.19
C GLU A 989 -33.27 20.42 41.20
N ARG A 990 -34.12 19.54 40.68
CA ARG A 990 -35.36 19.90 39.97
C ARG A 990 -36.51 19.09 40.54
N GLU A 991 -37.63 19.75 40.78
CA GLU A 991 -38.82 19.14 41.36
C GLU A 991 -39.90 18.99 40.28
N GLN A 992 -40.64 17.90 40.37
CA GLN A 992 -41.91 17.67 39.70
C GLN A 992 -42.99 17.57 40.78
N ASP A 993 -44.05 18.34 40.62
CA ASP A 993 -45.13 18.40 41.62
C ASP A 993 -45.84 17.04 41.71
N ALA A 994 -46.49 16.79 42.84
CA ALA A 994 -47.33 15.61 43.00
C ALA A 994 -48.45 15.60 41.96
N LEU A 995 -48.58 14.50 41.21
CA LEU A 995 -49.58 14.41 40.15
C LEU A 995 -51.01 14.50 40.71
N THR A 996 -51.76 15.53 40.31
CA THR A 996 -53.21 15.62 40.58
C THR A 996 -53.95 14.49 39.86
N PRO A 997 -55.18 14.12 40.29
CA PRO A 997 -55.97 13.09 39.61
C PRO A 997 -56.11 13.31 38.09
N GLU A 998 -56.27 14.56 37.66
CA GLU A 998 -56.34 14.93 36.24
C GLU A 998 -55.00 14.73 35.52
N ALA A 999 -53.88 15.08 36.18
CA ALA A 999 -52.54 14.87 35.62
C ALA A 999 -52.20 13.37 35.54
N GLN A 1000 -52.63 12.57 36.53
CA GLN A 1000 -52.46 11.11 36.49
C GLN A 1000 -53.16 10.50 35.27
N GLU A 1001 -54.40 10.92 34.99
CA GLU A 1001 -55.15 10.45 33.83
C GLU A 1001 -54.48 10.85 32.50
N GLN A 1002 -54.00 12.09 32.38
CA GLN A 1002 -53.25 12.55 31.20
C GLN A 1002 -51.99 11.71 30.94
N TRP A 1003 -51.22 11.42 31.99
CA TRP A 1003 -50.03 10.59 31.88
C TRP A 1003 -50.36 9.12 31.56
N ARG A 1004 -51.44 8.55 32.12
CA ARG A 1004 -51.92 7.20 31.74
C ARG A 1004 -52.24 7.13 30.24
N GLN A 1005 -52.92 8.12 29.70
CA GLN A 1005 -53.21 8.20 28.27
C GLN A 1005 -51.94 8.36 27.41
N GLN A 1006 -50.93 9.08 27.89
CA GLN A 1006 -49.65 9.19 27.20
C GLN A 1006 -48.88 7.86 27.20
N VAL A 1007 -48.87 7.15 28.32
CA VAL A 1007 -48.27 5.82 28.46
C VAL A 1007 -48.95 4.81 27.53
N SER A 1008 -50.29 4.81 27.47
CA SER A 1008 -51.06 3.97 26.54
C SER A 1008 -50.74 4.28 25.08
N ARG A 1009 -50.70 5.57 24.70
CA ARG A 1009 -50.29 5.99 23.34
C ARG A 1009 -48.86 5.56 22.98
N ALA A 1010 -47.93 5.66 23.92
CA ALA A 1010 -46.55 5.21 23.71
C ALA A 1010 -46.47 3.68 23.56
N ALA A 1011 -47.25 2.92 24.35
CA ALA A 1011 -47.35 1.47 24.23
C ALA A 1011 -47.94 1.04 22.89
N ALA A 1012 -49.03 1.67 22.43
CA ALA A 1012 -49.63 1.40 21.12
C ALA A 1012 -48.65 1.69 19.96
N ALA A 1013 -47.80 2.72 20.09
CA ALA A 1013 -46.78 3.04 19.08
C ALA A 1013 -45.70 1.95 18.90
N THR A 1014 -45.67 0.91 19.76
CA THR A 1014 -44.77 -0.25 19.62
C THR A 1014 -45.27 -1.31 18.65
N GLN A 1015 -46.53 -1.24 18.20
CA GLN A 1015 -47.15 -2.30 17.40
C GLN A 1015 -46.57 -2.41 15.99
N GLY A 1016 -46.27 -1.29 15.33
CA GLY A 1016 -45.87 -1.28 13.92
C GLY A 1016 -47.02 -1.62 12.97
N PRO A 1017 -46.74 -2.00 11.72
CA PRO A 1017 -45.41 -2.17 11.09
C PRO A 1017 -44.71 -0.84 10.75
N ARG A 1018 -45.44 0.28 10.78
CA ARG A 1018 -44.91 1.62 10.47
C ARG A 1018 -44.56 2.38 11.75
N PHE A 1019 -43.30 2.82 11.84
CA PHE A 1019 -42.80 3.58 12.98
C PHE A 1019 -42.50 5.02 12.59
N VAL A 1020 -43.00 5.96 13.37
CA VAL A 1020 -42.83 7.39 13.10
C VAL A 1020 -41.43 7.83 13.51
N ALA A 1021 -40.70 8.46 12.58
CA ALA A 1021 -39.48 9.21 12.87
C ALA A 1021 -39.84 10.64 13.26
N ARG A 1022 -39.52 11.06 14.48
CA ARG A 1022 -39.75 12.42 14.97
C ARG A 1022 -38.41 13.14 15.13
N ILE A 1023 -38.35 14.39 14.67
CA ILE A 1023 -37.19 15.26 14.84
C ILE A 1023 -37.24 15.87 16.25
N ASN A 1024 -36.14 15.78 16.97
CA ASN A 1024 -35.98 16.32 18.32
C ASN A 1024 -34.49 16.64 18.58
N ASP A 1025 -34.19 17.26 19.72
CA ASP A 1025 -32.83 17.67 20.09
C ASP A 1025 -31.85 16.49 20.25
N ASN A 1026 -32.37 15.28 20.43
CA ASN A 1026 -31.56 14.06 20.56
C ASN A 1026 -31.11 13.48 19.20
N CYS A 1027 -31.56 14.02 18.06
CA CYS A 1027 -31.20 13.52 16.73
C CYS A 1027 -29.68 13.55 16.46
N THR A 1028 -28.95 14.54 16.98
CA THR A 1028 -27.50 14.70 16.77
C THR A 1028 -26.67 13.56 17.37
N HIS A 1029 -27.15 12.99 18.48
CA HIS A 1029 -26.47 11.92 19.23
C HIS A 1029 -27.15 10.56 19.04
N CYS A 1030 -28.03 10.43 18.05
CA CYS A 1030 -28.79 9.21 17.82
C CYS A 1030 -27.93 8.17 17.07
N PRO A 1031 -27.74 6.95 17.62
CA PRO A 1031 -26.87 5.93 17.02
C PRO A 1031 -27.38 5.44 15.65
N VAL A 1032 -28.67 5.58 15.38
CA VAL A 1032 -29.33 5.11 14.16
C VAL A 1032 -29.55 6.22 13.12
N ARG A 1033 -28.95 7.41 13.32
CA ARG A 1033 -29.10 8.58 12.46
C ARG A 1033 -28.82 8.28 10.98
N GLY A 1034 -27.79 7.48 10.69
CA GLY A 1034 -27.40 7.13 9.30
C GLY A 1034 -28.44 6.33 8.52
N SER A 1035 -29.44 5.77 9.21
CA SER A 1035 -30.56 5.01 8.61
C SER A 1035 -31.91 5.73 8.72
N CYS A 1036 -31.93 6.95 9.28
CA CYS A 1036 -33.18 7.65 9.57
C CYS A 1036 -33.76 8.33 8.32
N PRO A 1037 -35.04 8.07 7.97
CA PRO A 1037 -35.67 8.69 6.80
C PRO A 1037 -35.86 10.21 6.95
N ALA A 1038 -35.90 10.74 8.18
CA ALA A 1038 -36.05 12.17 8.44
C ALA A 1038 -34.77 12.99 8.14
N GLN A 1039 -33.64 12.34 7.87
CA GLN A 1039 -32.37 13.01 7.50
C GLN A 1039 -32.24 13.20 5.98
N ALA A 1040 -33.04 12.50 5.17
CA ALA A 1040 -32.90 12.48 3.70
C ALA A 1040 -33.29 13.81 3.01
N GLY A 1041 -33.68 14.84 3.76
CA GLY A 1041 -34.09 16.15 3.24
C GLY A 1041 -32.97 17.15 2.98
N GLU A 1042 -31.76 16.97 3.53
CA GLU A 1042 -30.73 18.02 3.45
C GLU A 1042 -29.62 17.80 2.41
N GLU A 1043 -29.17 16.59 2.09
CA GLU A 1043 -28.06 16.41 1.14
C GLU A 1043 -28.08 15.03 0.45
N ARG A 1044 -28.81 14.91 -0.67
CA ARG A 1044 -28.51 13.97 -1.78
C ARG A 1044 -29.16 14.48 -3.08
N VAL A 1045 -28.53 15.48 -3.70
CA VAL A 1045 -28.64 15.75 -5.15
C VAL A 1045 -27.32 15.41 -5.80
#